data_AF-A0A7C1ICT0-F1
#
_entry.id   AF-A0A7C1ICT0-F1
#
_cell.length_a   1.000
_cell.length_b   1.000
_cell.length_c   1.000
_cell.angle_alpha   90.00
_cell.angle_beta   90.00
_cell.angle_gamma   90.00
#
_symmetry.space_group_name_H-M   'P 1'
#
loop_
_entity.id
_entity.type
_entity.pdbx_description
1 polymer ?
#
loop_
_entity_poly.entity_id
_entity_poly.type
_entity_poly.pdbx_seq_one_letter_code
_entity_poly.pdbx_strand_id
1 'polypeptide(L)'
;MLKFNLPRKRKMEFMMNVKLLVIIFLSALVLFAVENVSALEEGNSFTLRWSPLDFESSATDEGYILFDIPGAIIEGEPGTPGIPRIDYNVILPPDGNYDFEISNMRWEAFESGILAPVNHWEGWPDGPYIPAFYPDGETYSQNRWFPEEPISLLDAGFSRRVRVGYIRIHPIRFNPVTGMIERLVSAECRVIFNSSPSKSAERADDFESAIISASLNKTTGANLLRTRPRRRIAEDVFGQADQWFTFGVSVSGLYVIDRNFISSMGYNPATVSPSDIRIFDEGWRELPTRIEGDLPRLEEVPLYPVGLGDGTFDSGDGLYFYARGPSGWFLDDDGEPTHHHHRFVTENRYWVAIGGSFSTAARRLVPENSSVPGDAVTTGTFLHHVENDAIFAKTGNDIQWGMERTSSKNITYIDSRIDTSKSAFFAYRNVPVDGESVPVRVATVNGYSPAYHTTSSYTFRGEYINAFTKGTNSVNINFQGVSVLFDFYQFLYDIELEPKSNILIFAGSDTSANYRMTGWSAKPVVFDITDQTDLRMLDVEGSSGTYTFPDTAGNRMYFAGLLSSAQTPGLPALEQVVALRDSIFDCDMIMLVPSGLENDTAQSLQKYIAYKESLGVAISWVFVEDVLREFGFGVNDPTAIRDFLRFIWLTSPEPPVYVMLIGDATWDPRGIT
;
A
#
# COMPACT_ATOMS: atom_id res chain seq x y z
N MET A 1 -16.64 -27.34 -29.45
CA MET A 1 -17.16 -28.71 -29.30
C MET A 1 -16.48 -29.62 -30.32
N LEU A 2 -15.37 -30.27 -29.95
CA LEU A 2 -14.77 -31.42 -30.66
C LEU A 2 -13.69 -31.99 -29.71
N LYS A 3 -14.09 -32.97 -28.89
CA LYS A 3 -13.21 -33.68 -27.95
C LYS A 3 -12.50 -34.80 -28.70
N PHE A 4 -11.21 -34.66 -28.96
CA PHE A 4 -10.36 -35.80 -29.33
C PHE A 4 -10.00 -36.60 -28.08
N ASN A 5 -10.62 -37.77 -27.93
CA ASN A 5 -10.32 -38.73 -26.87
C ASN A 5 -9.06 -39.52 -27.24
N LEU A 6 -7.92 -39.19 -26.64
CA LEU A 6 -6.74 -40.05 -26.64
C LEU A 6 -6.79 -41.04 -25.44
N PRO A 7 -6.34 -42.31 -25.62
CA PRO A 7 -6.48 -43.35 -24.59
C PRO A 7 -5.71 -43.06 -23.30
N ARG A 8 -6.36 -43.34 -22.16
CA ARG A 8 -5.90 -43.12 -20.76
C ARG A 8 -4.45 -43.51 -20.46
N LYS A 9 -3.87 -44.51 -21.13
CA LYS A 9 -2.49 -44.96 -20.92
C LYS A 9 -1.42 -44.00 -21.45
N ARG A 10 -1.65 -43.35 -22.60
CA ARG A 10 -0.70 -42.36 -23.16
C ARG A 10 -0.76 -41.01 -22.42
N LYS A 11 -1.88 -40.67 -21.80
CA LYS A 11 -1.99 -39.51 -20.89
C LYS A 11 -1.10 -39.65 -19.65
N MET A 12 -0.97 -40.87 -19.11
CA MET A 12 -0.19 -41.12 -17.89
C MET A 12 1.33 -41.06 -18.14
N GLU A 13 1.81 -41.64 -19.25
CA GLU A 13 3.24 -41.60 -19.62
C GLU A 13 3.68 -40.20 -20.11
N PHE A 14 2.78 -39.41 -20.72
CA PHE A 14 3.09 -38.05 -21.17
C PHE A 14 3.01 -37.02 -20.03
N MET A 15 2.08 -37.17 -19.08
CA MET A 15 2.06 -36.40 -17.82
C MET A 15 3.33 -36.59 -17.00
N MET A 16 3.92 -37.79 -17.03
CA MET A 16 5.16 -38.08 -16.29
C MET A 16 6.37 -37.34 -16.89
N ASN A 17 6.42 -37.16 -18.20
CA ASN A 17 7.56 -36.52 -18.89
C ASN A 17 7.51 -34.98 -18.88
N VAL A 18 6.32 -34.36 -18.82
CA VAL A 18 6.19 -32.90 -18.66
C VAL A 18 6.33 -32.48 -17.19
N LYS A 19 5.86 -33.29 -16.23
CA LYS A 19 6.16 -33.09 -14.80
C LYS A 19 7.67 -33.23 -14.51
N LEU A 20 8.39 -34.08 -15.24
CA LEU A 20 9.85 -34.18 -15.16
C LEU A 20 10.55 -32.89 -15.61
N LEU A 21 9.99 -32.13 -16.56
CA LEU A 21 10.63 -30.94 -17.12
C LEU A 21 10.52 -29.70 -16.20
N VAL A 22 9.42 -29.58 -15.44
CA VAL A 22 9.27 -28.57 -14.38
C VAL A 22 10.12 -28.92 -13.16
N ILE A 23 10.25 -30.21 -12.84
CA ILE A 23 11.26 -30.68 -11.90
C ILE A 23 12.64 -30.26 -12.41
N ILE A 24 12.98 -30.42 -13.70
CA ILE A 24 14.31 -30.04 -14.24
C ILE A 24 14.57 -28.53 -14.22
N PHE A 25 13.56 -27.66 -14.28
CA PHE A 25 13.76 -26.19 -14.26
C PHE A 25 13.78 -25.59 -12.83
N LEU A 26 13.01 -26.15 -11.89
CA LEU A 26 13.16 -25.86 -10.46
C LEU A 26 14.34 -26.63 -9.83
N SER A 27 14.75 -27.75 -10.42
CA SER A 27 15.95 -28.50 -10.08
C SER A 27 17.20 -28.05 -10.85
N ALA A 28 17.09 -27.12 -11.79
CA ALA A 28 18.27 -26.42 -12.34
C ALA A 28 18.85 -25.43 -11.32
N LEU A 29 18.09 -25.12 -10.26
CA LEU A 29 18.57 -24.50 -9.03
C LEU A 29 18.90 -25.52 -7.93
N VAL A 30 18.78 -26.83 -8.21
CA VAL A 30 19.47 -27.86 -7.43
C VAL A 30 20.89 -27.91 -7.98
N LEU A 31 21.66 -26.88 -7.61
CA LEU A 31 23.10 -27.05 -7.50
C LEU A 31 23.32 -28.34 -6.72
N PHE A 32 24.26 -29.15 -7.22
CA PHE A 32 24.83 -30.33 -6.58
C PHE A 32 24.56 -30.33 -5.08
N ALA A 33 23.86 -31.34 -4.58
CA ALA A 33 23.78 -31.59 -3.16
C ALA A 33 25.23 -31.74 -2.66
N VAL A 34 25.79 -30.65 -2.18
CA VAL A 34 27.04 -30.69 -1.46
C VAL A 34 26.68 -31.41 -0.16
N GLU A 35 27.28 -32.57 0.07
CA GLU A 35 27.08 -33.41 1.27
C GLU A 35 27.57 -32.73 2.57
N ASN A 36 27.72 -31.41 2.60
CA ASN A 36 28.28 -30.66 3.71
C ASN A 36 27.24 -30.32 4.79
N VAL A 37 25.96 -30.60 4.57
CA VAL A 37 24.92 -30.48 5.60
C VAL A 37 24.07 -31.75 5.65
N SER A 38 23.86 -32.25 6.87
CA SER A 38 22.89 -33.32 7.14
C SER A 38 21.86 -32.87 8.17
N ALA A 39 20.61 -33.27 7.98
CA ALA A 39 19.52 -32.97 8.90
C ALA A 39 19.08 -34.25 9.63
N LEU A 40 19.02 -34.19 10.95
CA LEU A 40 18.42 -35.20 11.81
C LEU A 40 17.11 -34.67 12.37
N GLU A 41 16.00 -35.27 11.97
CA GLU A 41 14.65 -34.82 12.32
C GLU A 41 14.07 -35.67 13.47
N GLU A 42 13.71 -35.05 14.59
CA GLU A 42 13.25 -35.74 15.80
C GLU A 42 12.08 -34.99 16.48
N GLY A 43 10.88 -35.54 16.38
CA GLY A 43 9.68 -34.99 17.02
C GLY A 43 9.39 -33.56 16.57
N ASN A 44 9.46 -32.62 17.52
CA ASN A 44 9.26 -31.18 17.29
C ASN A 44 10.59 -30.43 17.11
N SER A 45 11.65 -31.11 16.69
CA SER A 45 12.94 -30.47 16.47
C SER A 45 13.65 -31.08 15.27
N PHE A 46 14.60 -30.33 14.73
CA PHE A 46 15.59 -30.87 13.83
C PHE A 46 16.96 -30.30 14.15
N THR A 47 17.99 -31.11 13.94
CA THR A 47 19.38 -30.72 14.12
C THR A 47 20.09 -30.82 12.79
N LEU A 48 20.63 -29.70 12.33
CA LEU A 48 21.53 -29.66 11.20
C LEU A 48 22.96 -29.83 11.68
N ARG A 49 23.71 -30.72 11.03
CA ARG A 49 25.15 -30.83 11.19
C ARG A 49 25.83 -30.33 9.93
N TRP A 50 26.67 -29.32 10.11
CA TRP A 50 27.48 -28.75 9.05
C TRP A 50 28.90 -29.33 9.12
N SER A 51 29.42 -29.64 7.94
CA SER A 51 30.78 -30.14 7.66
C SER A 51 31.48 -29.17 6.71
N PRO A 52 32.82 -29.12 6.74
CA PRO A 52 33.58 -28.16 5.95
C PRO A 52 33.47 -28.45 4.46
N LEU A 53 33.40 -27.36 3.70
CA LEU A 53 33.44 -27.37 2.23
C LEU A 53 34.88 -27.34 1.74
N ASP A 54 35.13 -28.02 0.62
CA ASP A 54 36.34 -27.82 -0.16
C ASP A 54 36.13 -26.59 -1.06
N PHE A 55 36.95 -25.56 -0.87
CA PHE A 55 36.96 -24.35 -1.68
C PHE A 55 38.36 -23.73 -1.70
N GLU A 56 38.65 -22.97 -2.75
CA GLU A 56 39.93 -22.29 -2.96
C GLU A 56 39.74 -20.76 -2.89
N SER A 57 40.83 -20.05 -2.60
CA SER A 57 40.89 -18.60 -2.76
C SER A 57 41.56 -18.20 -4.07
N SER A 58 41.23 -17.01 -4.54
CA SER A 58 41.89 -16.31 -5.63
C SER A 58 42.25 -14.90 -5.19
N ALA A 59 43.19 -14.28 -5.90
CA ALA A 59 43.57 -12.89 -5.67
C ALA A 59 43.06 -11.99 -6.80
N THR A 60 42.55 -10.81 -6.47
CA THR A 60 42.28 -9.75 -7.45
C THR A 60 43.57 -9.08 -7.90
N ASP A 61 43.50 -8.28 -8.97
CA ASP A 61 44.65 -7.47 -9.44
C ASP A 61 45.11 -6.46 -8.38
N GLU A 62 44.19 -6.01 -7.52
CA GLU A 62 44.44 -5.12 -6.38
C GLU A 62 44.95 -5.86 -5.13
N GLY A 63 45.09 -7.19 -5.19
CA GLY A 63 45.63 -8.02 -4.10
C GLY A 63 44.61 -8.41 -3.03
N TYR A 64 43.31 -8.27 -3.31
CA TYR A 64 42.27 -8.75 -2.40
C TYR A 64 42.05 -10.26 -2.54
N ILE A 65 41.70 -10.92 -1.43
CA ILE A 65 41.33 -12.34 -1.41
C ILE A 65 39.85 -12.48 -1.76
N LEU A 66 39.53 -13.35 -2.71
CA LEU A 66 38.19 -13.79 -3.06
C LEU A 66 38.05 -15.29 -2.81
N PHE A 67 36.91 -15.71 -2.27
CA PHE A 67 36.58 -17.13 -2.13
C PHE A 67 35.48 -17.51 -3.11
N ASP A 68 35.76 -18.51 -3.94
CA ASP A 68 34.75 -19.16 -4.77
C ASP A 68 34.26 -20.41 -4.04
N ILE A 69 33.18 -20.25 -3.27
CA ILE A 69 32.58 -21.33 -2.50
C ILE A 69 31.33 -21.82 -3.24
N PRO A 70 31.26 -23.10 -3.64
CA PRO A 70 30.11 -23.64 -4.35
C PRO A 70 28.78 -23.39 -3.60
N GLY A 71 27.85 -22.73 -4.28
CA GLY A 71 26.52 -22.41 -3.73
C GLY A 71 26.51 -21.24 -2.73
N ALA A 72 27.64 -20.58 -2.48
CA ALA A 72 27.66 -19.38 -1.69
C ALA A 72 27.35 -18.14 -2.54
N ILE A 73 26.76 -17.15 -1.88
CA ILE A 73 26.53 -15.81 -2.42
C ILE A 73 27.26 -14.80 -1.53
N ILE A 74 27.68 -13.68 -2.14
CA ILE A 74 28.20 -12.51 -1.42
C ILE A 74 27.18 -11.41 -1.60
N GLU A 75 26.54 -11.00 -0.50
CA GLU A 75 25.57 -9.91 -0.49
C GLU A 75 25.73 -9.12 0.80
N GLY A 76 25.76 -7.80 0.68
CA GLY A 76 25.93 -6.84 1.76
C GLY A 76 26.03 -5.43 1.20
N GLU A 77 26.24 -4.45 2.07
CA GLU A 77 26.49 -3.07 1.63
C GLU A 77 27.82 -2.98 0.88
N PRO A 78 27.88 -2.35 -0.30
CA PRO A 78 29.12 -2.13 -1.02
C PRO A 78 30.20 -1.52 -0.12
N GLY A 79 31.41 -2.06 -0.20
CA GLY A 79 32.55 -1.64 0.62
C GLY A 79 32.71 -2.34 1.97
N THR A 80 31.72 -3.07 2.47
CA THR A 80 31.88 -3.97 3.63
C THR A 80 32.61 -5.27 3.24
N PRO A 81 33.24 -6.03 4.16
CA PRO A 81 33.88 -7.30 3.81
C PRO A 81 32.95 -8.27 3.08
N GLY A 82 33.35 -8.72 1.89
CA GLY A 82 32.59 -9.61 1.00
C GLY A 82 32.60 -11.05 1.45
N ILE A 83 31.94 -11.34 2.57
CA ILE A 83 31.97 -12.66 3.21
C ILE A 83 30.93 -13.58 2.57
N PRO A 84 31.34 -14.72 1.97
CA PRO A 84 30.41 -15.67 1.39
C PRO A 84 29.45 -16.23 2.44
N ARG A 85 28.21 -16.47 2.02
CA ARG A 85 27.17 -17.12 2.83
C ARG A 85 26.43 -18.16 2.02
N ILE A 86 25.98 -19.21 2.69
CA ILE A 86 25.11 -20.24 2.12
C ILE A 86 23.81 -20.25 2.91
N ASP A 87 22.68 -20.16 2.21
CA ASP A 87 21.35 -20.12 2.80
C ASP A 87 20.65 -21.48 2.56
N TYR A 88 20.33 -22.20 3.63
CA TYR A 88 19.64 -23.48 3.55
C TYR A 88 18.16 -23.35 3.93
N ASN A 89 17.28 -23.78 3.02
CA ASN A 89 15.83 -23.72 3.23
C ASN A 89 15.38 -24.67 4.35
N VAL A 90 14.55 -24.14 5.26
CA VAL A 90 13.87 -24.92 6.30
C VAL A 90 12.40 -24.52 6.38
N ILE A 91 11.55 -25.44 6.82
CA ILE A 91 10.15 -25.18 7.12
C ILE A 91 10.00 -24.91 8.60
N LEU A 92 9.38 -23.77 8.91
CA LEU A 92 9.13 -23.33 10.27
C LEU A 92 7.68 -23.62 10.70
N PRO A 93 7.40 -23.69 12.01
CA PRO A 93 6.03 -23.87 12.49
C PRO A 93 5.13 -22.73 12.02
N PRO A 94 3.91 -23.03 11.56
CA PRO A 94 3.00 -22.02 11.05
C PRO A 94 2.53 -21.08 12.17
N ASP A 95 2.44 -21.59 13.40
CA ASP A 95 2.04 -20.86 14.59
C ASP A 95 3.08 -21.02 15.71
N GLY A 96 3.35 -19.93 16.43
CA GLY A 96 4.24 -19.92 17.59
C GLY A 96 5.71 -19.61 17.24
N ASN A 97 6.50 -19.57 18.32
CA ASN A 97 7.94 -19.31 18.26
C ASN A 97 8.73 -20.61 18.12
N TYR A 98 9.98 -20.47 17.73
CA TYR A 98 10.97 -21.53 17.71
C TYR A 98 12.21 -21.06 18.47
N ASP A 99 12.91 -22.01 19.07
CA ASP A 99 14.22 -21.78 19.67
C ASP A 99 15.30 -22.23 18.69
N PHE A 100 16.36 -21.45 18.58
CA PHE A 100 17.51 -21.73 17.71
C PHE A 100 18.78 -21.81 18.54
N GLU A 101 19.37 -23.00 18.59
CA GLU A 101 20.57 -23.27 19.38
C GLU A 101 21.72 -23.64 18.45
N ILE A 102 22.88 -23.02 18.68
CA ILE A 102 24.13 -23.35 17.97
C ILE A 102 25.06 -24.03 18.97
N SER A 103 25.59 -25.19 18.59
CA SER A 103 26.57 -25.94 19.38
C SER A 103 27.69 -26.48 18.51
N ASN A 104 28.78 -26.95 19.12
CA ASN A 104 29.90 -27.59 18.41
C ASN A 104 30.52 -26.73 17.27
N MET A 105 30.38 -25.41 17.37
CA MET A 105 30.96 -24.46 16.42
C MET A 105 32.47 -24.40 16.61
N ARG A 106 33.21 -24.86 15.61
CA ARG A 106 34.69 -24.88 15.63
C ARG A 106 35.23 -24.15 14.42
N TRP A 107 36.22 -23.31 14.67
CA TRP A 107 36.93 -22.52 13.67
C TRP A 107 38.39 -22.95 13.64
N GLU A 108 39.01 -22.84 12.47
CA GLU A 108 40.45 -22.96 12.35
C GLU A 108 41.02 -21.88 11.43
N ALA A 109 42.26 -21.48 11.69
CA ALA A 109 42.99 -20.56 10.83
C ALA A 109 43.09 -21.14 9.42
N PHE A 110 42.70 -20.36 8.42
CA PHE A 110 42.67 -20.78 7.03
C PHE A 110 43.67 -20.00 6.17
N GLU A 111 43.55 -18.67 6.17
CA GLU A 111 44.40 -17.79 5.38
C GLU A 111 44.60 -16.44 6.09
N SER A 112 45.54 -15.63 5.62
CA SER A 112 45.74 -14.26 6.11
C SER A 112 45.93 -13.29 4.93
N GLY A 113 45.20 -12.18 4.95
CA GLY A 113 45.28 -11.13 3.94
C GLY A 113 44.11 -10.16 4.06
N ILE A 114 43.79 -9.43 2.99
CA ILE A 114 42.65 -8.52 2.95
C ILE A 114 41.55 -9.16 2.13
N LEU A 115 40.44 -9.55 2.76
CA LEU A 115 39.26 -10.04 2.06
C LEU A 115 38.69 -8.93 1.18
N ALA A 116 38.31 -9.25 -0.05
CA ALA A 116 37.68 -8.31 -0.96
C ALA A 116 36.39 -7.74 -0.35
N PRO A 117 36.12 -6.43 -0.48
CA PRO A 117 34.84 -5.88 -0.09
C PRO A 117 33.73 -6.37 -1.01
N VAL A 118 32.47 -6.21 -0.60
CA VAL A 118 31.33 -6.30 -1.51
C VAL A 118 31.53 -5.26 -2.61
N ASN A 119 31.45 -5.70 -3.86
CA ASN A 119 31.82 -4.87 -5.01
C ASN A 119 30.76 -3.80 -5.31
N HIS A 120 31.23 -2.73 -5.94
CA HIS A 120 30.40 -1.85 -6.75
C HIS A 120 30.35 -2.42 -8.17
N TRP A 121 29.23 -2.21 -8.87
CA TRP A 121 29.14 -2.48 -10.30
C TRP A 121 29.38 -1.18 -11.05
N GLU A 122 30.50 -1.11 -11.77
CA GLU A 122 30.83 0.03 -12.61
C GLU A 122 30.61 -0.31 -14.09
N GLY A 123 30.19 0.66 -14.89
CA GLY A 123 29.97 0.45 -16.32
C GLY A 123 29.02 1.47 -16.94
N TRP A 124 28.86 1.36 -18.25
CA TRP A 124 27.85 2.11 -19.01
C TRP A 124 26.58 1.25 -19.16
N PRO A 125 25.39 1.85 -19.30
CA PRO A 125 24.13 1.10 -19.46
C PRO A 125 24.16 0.02 -20.56
N ASP A 126 24.93 0.26 -21.62
CA ASP A 126 25.06 -0.63 -22.79
C ASP A 126 26.39 -1.42 -22.81
N GLY A 127 27.21 -1.36 -21.75
CA GLY A 127 28.54 -1.99 -21.66
C GLY A 127 28.61 -3.14 -20.64
N PRO A 128 29.71 -3.91 -20.61
CA PRO A 128 29.90 -4.91 -19.57
C PRO A 128 30.05 -4.21 -18.21
N TYR A 129 29.27 -4.64 -17.22
CA TYR A 129 29.48 -4.26 -15.83
C TYR A 129 30.74 -4.93 -15.31
N ILE A 130 31.63 -4.14 -14.70
CA ILE A 130 32.89 -4.59 -14.12
C ILE A 130 32.79 -4.42 -12.60
N PRO A 131 33.11 -5.45 -11.80
CA PRO A 131 33.15 -5.32 -10.35
C PRO A 131 34.34 -4.43 -9.95
N ALA A 132 34.08 -3.41 -9.13
CA ALA A 132 35.09 -2.56 -8.52
C ALA A 132 35.06 -2.71 -6.99
N PHE A 133 36.24 -2.81 -6.38
CA PHE A 133 36.40 -3.12 -4.96
C PHE A 133 36.91 -1.90 -4.18
N TYR A 134 36.02 -1.25 -3.43
CA TYR A 134 36.34 -0.07 -2.62
C TYR A 134 36.07 -0.36 -1.14
N PRO A 135 37.09 -0.69 -0.32
CA PRO A 135 36.85 -1.00 1.08
C PRO A 135 36.41 0.25 1.84
N ASP A 136 35.33 0.11 2.61
CA ASP A 136 34.87 1.15 3.52
C ASP A 136 35.87 1.29 4.68
N GLY A 137 36.45 2.49 4.82
CA GLY A 137 37.53 2.76 5.76
C GLY A 137 37.09 2.62 7.22
N GLU A 138 35.84 2.93 7.54
CA GLU A 138 35.30 2.75 8.88
C GLU A 138 35.20 1.25 9.21
N THR A 139 34.55 0.46 8.35
CA THR A 139 34.35 -0.98 8.54
C THR A 139 35.67 -1.75 8.60
N TYR A 140 36.60 -1.48 7.67
CA TYR A 140 37.91 -2.16 7.64
C TYR A 140 38.87 -1.73 8.75
N SER A 141 38.51 -0.72 9.56
CA SER A 141 39.27 -0.34 10.76
C SER A 141 38.80 -1.02 12.05
N GLN A 142 37.71 -1.81 12.00
CA GLN A 142 37.12 -2.44 13.18
C GLN A 142 37.83 -3.76 13.52
N ASN A 143 38.45 -3.84 14.71
CA ASN A 143 39.13 -5.05 15.18
C ASN A 143 38.14 -6.05 15.80
N ARG A 144 37.30 -6.65 14.96
CA ARG A 144 36.32 -7.67 15.32
C ARG A 144 36.15 -8.68 14.18
N TRP A 145 35.49 -9.80 14.46
CA TRP A 145 35.15 -10.77 13.44
C TRP A 145 33.93 -10.32 12.64
N PHE A 146 34.00 -10.50 11.33
CA PHE A 146 32.88 -10.33 10.41
C PHE A 146 32.51 -11.69 9.80
N PRO A 147 31.20 -12.03 9.71
CA PRO A 147 30.16 -11.46 10.58
C PRO A 147 30.43 -11.86 12.04
N GLU A 148 29.85 -11.12 12.99
CA GLU A 148 29.87 -11.51 14.41
C GLU A 148 28.99 -12.74 14.67
N GLU A 149 27.90 -12.86 13.90
CA GLU A 149 26.96 -13.98 13.92
C GLU A 149 27.12 -14.80 12.63
N PRO A 150 28.05 -15.77 12.59
CA PRO A 150 28.35 -16.55 11.39
C PRO A 150 27.26 -17.55 11.02
N ILE A 151 26.34 -17.83 11.94
CA ILE A 151 25.20 -18.70 11.71
C ILE A 151 23.95 -18.04 12.28
N SER A 152 22.88 -17.96 11.49
CA SER A 152 21.60 -17.39 11.92
C SER A 152 20.42 -18.11 11.27
N LEU A 153 19.25 -18.02 11.89
CA LEU A 153 17.98 -18.49 11.35
C LEU A 153 17.08 -17.30 11.05
N LEU A 154 16.77 -17.11 9.77
CA LEU A 154 15.93 -16.02 9.26
C LEU A 154 14.54 -16.56 8.93
N ASP A 155 13.49 -15.86 9.36
CA ASP A 155 12.12 -16.13 8.95
C ASP A 155 11.82 -15.36 7.66
N ALA A 156 11.56 -16.09 6.57
CA ALA A 156 11.24 -15.52 5.26
C ALA A 156 9.75 -15.23 5.08
N GLY A 157 8.91 -15.60 6.06
CA GLY A 157 7.47 -15.48 6.00
C GLY A 157 6.80 -16.66 5.30
N PHE A 158 5.62 -16.40 4.74
CA PHE A 158 4.77 -17.45 4.17
C PHE A 158 4.84 -17.48 2.65
N SER A 159 5.06 -18.68 2.11
CA SER A 159 4.70 -19.03 0.75
C SER A 159 3.49 -19.95 0.81
N ARG A 160 2.32 -19.46 0.38
CA ARG A 160 1.03 -20.15 0.55
C ARG A 160 0.80 -20.55 2.02
N ARG A 161 0.71 -21.85 2.32
CA ARG A 161 0.54 -22.38 3.69
C ARG A 161 1.85 -22.76 4.37
N VAL A 162 2.98 -22.63 3.69
CA VAL A 162 4.30 -23.03 4.18
C VAL A 162 5.03 -21.79 4.72
N ARG A 163 5.39 -21.80 6.01
CA ARG A 163 6.30 -20.79 6.57
C ARG A 163 7.74 -21.20 6.26
N VAL A 164 8.43 -20.41 5.46
CA VAL A 164 9.79 -20.72 5.00
C VAL A 164 10.78 -19.93 5.84
N GLY A 165 11.87 -20.57 6.24
CA GLY A 165 13.02 -19.91 6.84
C GLY A 165 14.31 -20.32 6.15
N TYR A 166 15.38 -19.58 6.46
CA TYR A 166 16.74 -19.87 5.98
C TYR A 166 17.68 -20.03 7.16
N ILE A 167 18.41 -21.14 7.21
CA ILE A 167 19.61 -21.24 8.06
C ILE A 167 20.77 -20.74 7.23
N ARG A 168 21.25 -19.55 7.58
CA ARG A 168 22.40 -18.89 6.96
C ARG A 168 23.66 -19.36 7.65
N ILE A 169 24.65 -19.78 6.86
CA ILE A 169 25.97 -20.17 7.35
C ILE A 169 27.03 -19.43 6.54
N HIS A 170 27.91 -18.72 7.24
CA HIS A 170 29.13 -18.15 6.68
C HIS A 170 30.28 -19.16 6.86
N PRO A 171 30.79 -19.77 5.78
CA PRO A 171 31.84 -20.79 5.88
C PRO A 171 33.19 -20.22 6.34
N ILE A 172 33.35 -18.90 6.27
CA ILE A 172 34.52 -18.18 6.75
C ILE A 172 34.12 -17.01 7.66
N ARG A 173 35.06 -16.54 8.46
CA ARG A 173 35.00 -15.25 9.14
C ARG A 173 36.30 -14.50 8.97
N PHE A 174 36.22 -13.17 8.95
CA PHE A 174 37.36 -12.29 8.66
C PHE A 174 37.51 -11.22 9.74
N ASN A 175 38.74 -10.93 10.15
CA ASN A 175 39.05 -9.77 10.98
C ASN A 175 39.87 -8.75 10.16
N PRO A 176 39.29 -7.58 9.83
CA PRO A 176 39.94 -6.58 8.98
C PRO A 176 41.26 -6.01 9.51
N VAL A 177 41.40 -5.92 10.84
CA VAL A 177 42.57 -5.30 11.46
C VAL A 177 43.74 -6.30 11.57
N THR A 178 43.45 -7.56 11.88
CA THR A 178 44.49 -8.59 11.96
C THR A 178 44.79 -9.25 10.62
N GLY A 179 43.89 -9.11 9.64
CA GLY A 179 43.94 -9.80 8.35
C GLY A 179 43.67 -11.31 8.45
N MET A 180 43.26 -11.81 9.61
CA MET A 180 43.04 -13.26 9.80
C MET A 180 41.72 -13.69 9.17
N ILE A 181 41.76 -14.79 8.43
CA ILE A 181 40.60 -15.50 7.88
C ILE A 181 40.57 -16.89 8.51
N GLU A 182 39.46 -17.23 9.15
CA GLU A 182 39.21 -18.56 9.69
C GLU A 182 38.10 -19.24 8.91
N ARG A 183 38.22 -20.55 8.72
CA ARG A 183 37.15 -21.38 8.16
C ARG A 183 36.40 -22.12 9.24
N LEU A 184 35.10 -22.26 9.05
CA LEU A 184 34.25 -23.10 9.88
C LEU A 184 34.65 -24.56 9.61
N VAL A 185 34.80 -25.36 10.68
CA VAL A 185 35.19 -26.77 10.61
C VAL A 185 34.01 -27.67 10.98
N SER A 186 33.19 -27.22 11.90
CA SER A 186 31.95 -27.91 12.27
C SER A 186 31.01 -26.93 12.92
N ALA A 187 29.70 -27.16 12.76
CA ALA A 187 28.68 -26.56 13.58
C ALA A 187 27.46 -27.49 13.65
N GLU A 188 26.75 -27.44 14.77
CA GLU A 188 25.44 -28.06 14.91
C GLU A 188 24.42 -26.97 15.20
N CYS A 189 23.34 -26.95 14.42
CA CYS A 189 22.27 -25.97 14.53
C CYS A 189 20.98 -26.73 14.85
N ARG A 190 20.44 -26.53 16.04
CA ARG A 190 19.20 -27.18 16.46
C ARG A 190 18.06 -26.17 16.46
N VAL A 191 16.98 -26.53 15.77
CA VAL A 191 15.73 -25.77 15.80
C VAL A 191 14.71 -26.56 16.61
N ILE A 192 14.11 -25.93 17.61
CA ILE A 192 13.11 -26.54 18.50
C ILE A 192 11.80 -25.78 18.33
N PHE A 193 10.73 -26.51 18.04
CA PHE A 193 9.41 -25.92 17.85
C PHE A 193 8.65 -25.87 19.18
N ASN A 194 8.25 -24.67 19.61
CA ASN A 194 7.57 -24.46 20.89
C ASN A 194 6.09 -24.88 20.85
N SER A 195 5.57 -25.20 19.66
CA SER A 195 4.23 -25.73 19.41
C SER A 195 4.33 -27.10 18.73
N SER A 196 3.47 -28.03 19.13
CA SER A 196 3.32 -29.29 18.39
C SER A 196 2.50 -29.04 17.13
N PRO A 197 2.89 -29.57 15.96
CA PRO A 197 2.09 -29.47 14.77
C PRO A 197 0.66 -29.96 15.04
N SER A 198 -0.34 -29.17 14.61
CA SER A 198 -1.72 -29.62 14.59
C SER A 198 -1.82 -30.94 13.83
N LYS A 199 -2.40 -31.98 14.43
CA LYS A 199 -2.54 -33.32 13.84
C LYS A 199 -3.42 -33.37 12.58
N SER A 200 -4.02 -32.25 12.16
CA SER A 200 -4.87 -32.14 10.97
C SER A 200 -4.20 -31.34 9.86
N ALA A 201 -2.91 -31.57 9.58
CA ALA A 201 -2.27 -30.96 8.42
C ALA A 201 -2.99 -31.43 7.15
N GLU A 202 -3.69 -30.50 6.49
CA GLU A 202 -4.22 -30.70 5.15
C GLU A 202 -3.08 -31.10 4.20
N ARG A 203 -3.37 -31.90 3.18
CA ARG A 203 -2.35 -32.34 2.23
C ARG A 203 -1.75 -31.13 1.50
N ALA A 204 -0.41 -31.06 1.43
CA ALA A 204 0.31 -30.10 0.60
C ALA A 204 -0.11 -30.22 -0.87
N ASP A 205 -0.27 -29.09 -1.57
CA ASP A 205 -0.40 -29.09 -3.02
C ASP A 205 0.95 -29.38 -3.71
N ASP A 206 0.95 -29.51 -5.05
CA ASP A 206 2.17 -29.86 -5.82
C ASP A 206 3.29 -28.81 -5.64
N PHE A 207 2.95 -27.52 -5.46
CA PHE A 207 3.91 -26.43 -5.28
C PHE A 207 4.47 -26.39 -3.85
N GLU A 208 3.60 -26.49 -2.86
CA GLU A 208 3.98 -26.60 -1.44
C GLU A 208 4.84 -27.85 -1.21
N SER A 209 4.50 -28.97 -1.87
CA SER A 209 5.29 -30.20 -1.83
C SER A 209 6.69 -29.99 -2.42
N ALA A 210 6.81 -29.21 -3.49
CA ALA A 210 8.11 -28.87 -4.08
C ALA A 210 8.96 -28.06 -3.08
N ILE A 211 8.39 -27.02 -2.45
CA ILE A 211 9.07 -26.22 -1.42
C ILE A 211 9.53 -27.10 -0.26
N ILE A 212 8.62 -27.93 0.29
CA ILE A 212 8.94 -28.84 1.40
C ILE A 212 10.05 -29.82 0.98
N SER A 213 9.98 -30.38 -0.23
CA SER A 213 10.98 -31.34 -0.71
C SER A 213 12.38 -30.73 -0.90
N ALA A 214 12.44 -29.42 -1.14
CA ALA A 214 13.68 -28.65 -1.26
C ALA A 214 14.23 -28.15 0.09
N SER A 215 13.49 -28.35 1.18
CA SER A 215 13.93 -27.99 2.53
C SER A 215 14.77 -29.09 3.20
N LEU A 216 15.63 -28.69 4.14
CA LEU A 216 16.45 -29.65 4.89
C LEU A 216 15.62 -30.52 5.84
N ASN A 217 14.54 -29.99 6.40
CA ASN A 217 13.67 -30.67 7.35
C ASN A 217 12.36 -31.14 6.68
N LYS A 218 12.47 -31.75 5.50
CA LYS A 218 11.30 -32.15 4.69
C LYS A 218 10.32 -33.08 5.41
N THR A 219 10.76 -33.90 6.36
CA THR A 219 9.90 -34.88 7.05
C THR A 219 9.01 -34.22 8.08
N THR A 220 9.58 -33.37 8.92
CA THR A 220 8.88 -32.55 9.94
C THR A 220 8.12 -31.44 9.26
N GLY A 221 8.74 -30.75 8.29
CA GLY A 221 8.15 -29.67 7.50
C GLY A 221 6.87 -30.05 6.76
N ALA A 222 6.76 -31.29 6.29
CA ALA A 222 5.52 -31.81 5.68
C ALA A 222 4.30 -31.77 6.62
N ASN A 223 4.52 -31.67 7.93
CA ASN A 223 3.45 -31.59 8.94
C ASN A 223 3.24 -30.16 9.48
N LEU A 224 3.98 -29.16 8.98
CA LEU A 224 3.96 -27.77 9.45
C LEU A 224 3.14 -26.84 8.53
N LEU A 225 2.15 -27.38 7.83
CA LEU A 225 1.28 -26.58 6.96
C LEU A 225 0.28 -25.79 7.80
N ARG A 226 0.21 -24.48 7.54
CA ARG A 226 -0.86 -23.64 8.09
C ARG A 226 -2.20 -24.07 7.52
N THR A 227 -3.25 -24.03 8.32
CA THR A 227 -4.59 -24.14 7.77
C THR A 227 -4.87 -22.92 6.89
N ARG A 228 -5.38 -23.13 5.67
CA ARG A 228 -5.82 -22.01 4.84
C ARG A 228 -7.01 -21.35 5.52
N PRO A 229 -6.98 -20.04 5.83
CA PRO A 229 -8.14 -19.37 6.38
C PRO A 229 -9.25 -19.41 5.33
N ARG A 230 -10.25 -20.28 5.53
CA ARG A 230 -11.47 -20.24 4.73
C ARG A 230 -12.33 -19.13 5.28
N ARG A 231 -12.30 -17.98 4.60
CA ARG A 231 -13.14 -16.84 4.96
C ARG A 231 -14.39 -16.89 4.11
N ARG A 232 -15.57 -16.87 4.75
CA ARG A 232 -16.78 -16.47 4.04
C ARG A 232 -16.62 -14.99 3.75
N ILE A 233 -16.37 -14.65 2.49
CA ILE A 233 -16.26 -13.27 2.06
C ILE A 233 -17.68 -12.68 2.13
N ALA A 234 -17.79 -11.48 2.68
CA ALA A 234 -19.06 -10.79 2.78
C ALA A 234 -19.68 -10.63 1.37
N GLU A 235 -21.00 -10.72 1.27
CA GLU A 235 -21.72 -10.49 0.02
C GLU A 235 -21.38 -9.09 -0.51
N ASP A 236 -21.07 -9.02 -1.79
CA ASP A 236 -20.80 -7.76 -2.49
C ASP A 236 -22.11 -6.99 -2.71
N VAL A 237 -22.03 -5.65 -2.71
CA VAL A 237 -23.20 -4.80 -2.98
C VAL A 237 -23.60 -4.83 -4.46
N PHE A 238 -22.65 -5.10 -5.37
CA PHE A 238 -22.91 -5.02 -6.80
C PHE A 238 -24.01 -5.98 -7.28
N GLY A 239 -24.19 -7.13 -6.61
CA GLY A 239 -25.27 -8.09 -6.90
C GLY A 239 -26.67 -7.65 -6.44
N GLN A 240 -26.81 -6.52 -5.75
CA GLN A 240 -28.08 -6.04 -5.19
C GLN A 240 -28.85 -5.09 -6.13
N ALA A 241 -28.26 -4.68 -7.26
CA ALA A 241 -28.93 -3.82 -8.25
C ALA A 241 -28.57 -4.24 -9.68
N ASP A 242 -29.53 -4.05 -10.61
CA ASP A 242 -29.35 -4.42 -12.03
C ASP A 242 -28.43 -3.45 -12.79
N GLN A 243 -28.38 -2.18 -12.35
CA GLN A 243 -27.62 -1.13 -13.00
C GLN A 243 -26.87 -0.29 -11.98
N TRP A 244 -25.62 -0.02 -12.30
CA TRP A 244 -24.73 0.82 -11.53
C TRP A 244 -24.21 1.95 -12.40
N PHE A 245 -24.19 3.15 -11.83
CA PHE A 245 -23.58 4.31 -12.46
C PHE A 245 -22.41 4.79 -11.60
N THR A 246 -21.40 5.39 -12.21
CA THR A 246 -20.30 6.03 -11.50
C THR A 246 -20.20 7.51 -11.85
N PHE A 247 -19.68 8.32 -10.93
CA PHE A 247 -19.28 9.69 -11.23
C PHE A 247 -18.00 10.05 -10.47
N GLY A 248 -17.19 10.92 -11.06
CA GLY A 248 -15.95 11.42 -10.49
C GLY A 248 -16.15 12.65 -9.59
N VAL A 249 -15.35 12.72 -8.53
CA VAL A 249 -15.24 13.86 -7.61
C VAL A 249 -13.76 14.23 -7.49
N SER A 250 -13.38 15.36 -8.06
CA SER A 250 -12.00 15.90 -7.99
C SER A 250 -11.78 16.82 -6.79
N VAL A 251 -12.83 17.50 -6.32
CA VAL A 251 -12.75 18.48 -5.24
C VAL A 251 -13.74 18.11 -4.13
N SER A 252 -13.22 17.98 -2.90
CA SER A 252 -14.03 17.72 -1.72
C SER A 252 -15.00 18.88 -1.43
N GLY A 253 -16.25 18.58 -1.07
CA GLY A 253 -17.25 19.59 -0.78
C GLY A 253 -18.66 19.05 -0.66
N LEU A 254 -19.64 19.97 -0.61
CA LEU A 254 -21.06 19.63 -0.65
C LEU A 254 -21.49 19.35 -2.09
N TYR A 255 -22.15 18.21 -2.32
CA TYR A 255 -22.70 17.82 -3.62
C TYR A 255 -24.20 17.58 -3.54
N VAL A 256 -24.89 17.67 -4.67
CA VAL A 256 -26.34 17.45 -4.79
C VAL A 256 -26.67 16.50 -5.95
N ILE A 257 -27.49 15.49 -5.66
CA ILE A 257 -28.20 14.69 -6.66
C ILE A 257 -29.58 15.32 -6.87
N ASP A 258 -29.74 16.00 -8.00
CA ASP A 258 -30.96 16.71 -8.39
C ASP A 258 -31.66 16.03 -9.58
N ARG A 259 -32.79 16.58 -10.03
CA ARG A 259 -33.52 16.11 -11.22
C ARG A 259 -32.65 16.01 -12.48
N ASN A 260 -31.71 16.93 -12.67
CA ASN A 260 -30.88 16.97 -13.88
C ASN A 260 -29.89 15.81 -13.87
N PHE A 261 -29.30 15.50 -12.71
CA PHE A 261 -28.45 14.34 -12.54
C PHE A 261 -29.20 13.01 -12.76
N ILE A 262 -30.43 12.90 -12.25
CA ILE A 262 -31.28 11.72 -12.53
C ILE A 262 -31.58 11.59 -14.03
N SER A 263 -31.88 12.71 -14.69
CA SER A 263 -32.14 12.73 -16.13
C SER A 263 -30.91 12.38 -16.97
N SER A 264 -29.70 12.77 -16.55
CA SER A 264 -28.46 12.48 -17.28
C SER A 264 -28.09 10.99 -17.24
N MET A 265 -28.55 10.25 -16.22
CA MET A 265 -28.48 8.78 -16.17
C MET A 265 -29.52 8.09 -17.08
N GLY A 266 -30.41 8.85 -17.73
CA GLY A 266 -31.46 8.32 -18.60
C GLY A 266 -32.76 7.93 -17.88
N TYR A 267 -32.89 8.24 -16.59
CA TYR A 267 -34.12 8.02 -15.83
C TYR A 267 -35.10 9.19 -15.97
N ASN A 268 -36.40 8.91 -15.86
CA ASN A 268 -37.40 9.97 -15.72
C ASN A 268 -37.54 10.37 -14.23
N PRO A 269 -37.17 11.59 -13.84
CA PRO A 269 -37.23 12.00 -12.43
C PRO A 269 -38.65 12.00 -11.86
N ALA A 270 -39.69 12.05 -12.70
CA ALA A 270 -41.09 11.98 -12.25
C ALA A 270 -41.51 10.57 -11.81
N THR A 271 -40.73 9.54 -12.13
CA THR A 271 -41.06 8.14 -11.79
C THR A 271 -40.06 7.50 -10.84
N VAL A 272 -38.90 8.14 -10.60
CA VAL A 272 -37.90 7.64 -9.66
C VAL A 272 -38.28 8.10 -8.25
N SER A 273 -38.44 7.14 -7.34
CA SER A 273 -38.62 7.46 -5.92
C SER A 273 -37.29 7.93 -5.32
N PRO A 274 -37.26 9.04 -4.57
CA PRO A 274 -36.07 9.48 -3.87
C PRO A 274 -35.58 8.51 -2.80
N SER A 275 -36.43 7.60 -2.31
CA SER A 275 -36.05 6.53 -1.39
C SER A 275 -35.18 5.45 -2.03
N ASP A 276 -35.18 5.37 -3.35
CA ASP A 276 -34.56 4.26 -4.09
C ASP A 276 -33.14 4.60 -4.55
N ILE A 277 -32.75 5.87 -4.42
CA ILE A 277 -31.42 6.34 -4.78
C ILE A 277 -30.45 6.08 -3.64
N ARG A 278 -29.34 5.43 -3.96
CA ARG A 278 -28.22 5.17 -3.06
C ARG A 278 -26.92 5.61 -3.70
N ILE A 279 -26.03 6.11 -2.88
CA ILE A 279 -24.65 6.42 -3.26
C ILE A 279 -23.74 5.57 -2.39
N PHE A 280 -22.69 5.03 -2.99
CA PHE A 280 -21.71 4.20 -2.33
C PHE A 280 -20.30 4.72 -2.62
N ASP A 281 -19.43 4.54 -1.65
CA ASP A 281 -18.00 4.78 -1.74
C ASP A 281 -17.27 3.75 -0.87
N GLU A 282 -16.07 3.35 -1.24
CA GLU A 282 -15.19 2.58 -0.33
C GLU A 282 -14.35 3.51 0.55
N GLY A 283 -14.20 4.76 0.09
CA GLY A 283 -13.41 5.78 0.73
C GLY A 283 -12.59 6.52 -0.30
N TRP A 284 -11.90 7.54 0.18
CA TRP A 284 -11.10 8.45 -0.64
C TRP A 284 -9.59 8.15 -0.59
N ARG A 285 -9.20 7.11 0.17
CA ARG A 285 -7.81 6.75 0.39
C ARG A 285 -7.38 5.62 -0.53
N GLU A 286 -6.08 5.48 -0.69
CA GLU A 286 -5.51 4.28 -1.32
C GLU A 286 -5.92 3.02 -0.58
N LEU A 287 -6.07 1.93 -1.33
CA LEU A 287 -6.45 0.66 -0.75
C LEU A 287 -5.36 0.18 0.23
N PRO A 288 -5.73 -0.45 1.36
CA PRO A 288 -4.77 -0.88 2.36
C PRO A 288 -3.70 -1.82 1.79
N THR A 289 -2.41 -1.47 1.91
CA THR A 289 -1.31 -2.33 1.43
C THR A 289 -1.05 -3.55 2.32
N ARG A 290 -1.61 -3.58 3.53
CA ARG A 290 -1.52 -4.72 4.45
C ARG A 290 -2.40 -5.88 3.96
N ILE A 291 -1.79 -7.05 3.81
CA ILE A 291 -2.48 -8.29 3.38
C ILE A 291 -3.29 -8.91 4.53
N GLU A 292 -3.08 -8.47 5.76
CA GLU A 292 -3.80 -8.91 6.95
C GLU A 292 -5.00 -7.99 7.21
N GLY A 293 -6.21 -8.47 6.95
CA GLY A 293 -7.43 -7.64 7.07
C GLY A 293 -8.60 -8.16 6.24
N ASP A 294 -9.73 -7.49 6.32
CA ASP A 294 -10.89 -7.74 5.47
C ASP A 294 -10.59 -7.23 4.07
N LEU A 295 -11.23 -7.80 3.04
CA LEU A 295 -11.17 -7.17 1.74
C LEU A 295 -12.02 -5.89 1.81
N PRO A 296 -11.52 -4.77 1.24
CA PRO A 296 -12.30 -3.58 1.00
C PRO A 296 -13.68 -3.87 0.39
N ARG A 297 -14.64 -2.99 0.70
CA ARG A 297 -16.02 -3.05 0.21
C ARG A 297 -16.59 -1.64 0.10
N LEU A 298 -17.53 -1.47 -0.81
CA LEU A 298 -18.36 -0.27 -0.85
C LEU A 298 -19.26 -0.18 0.39
N GLU A 299 -19.36 1.03 0.93
CA GLU A 299 -20.30 1.39 1.99
C GLU A 299 -21.24 2.49 1.51
N GLU A 300 -22.49 2.45 1.98
CA GLU A 300 -23.50 3.42 1.56
C GLU A 300 -23.25 4.76 2.25
N VAL A 301 -23.14 5.84 1.46
CA VAL A 301 -22.99 7.22 1.94
C VAL A 301 -24.38 7.78 2.30
N PRO A 302 -24.60 8.23 3.54
CA PRO A 302 -25.89 8.77 3.95
C PRO A 302 -26.18 10.13 3.27
N LEU A 303 -27.42 10.31 2.80
CA LEU A 303 -27.83 11.50 2.03
C LEU A 303 -28.83 12.37 2.80
N TYR A 304 -28.70 13.70 2.75
CA TYR A 304 -29.63 14.65 3.34
C TYR A 304 -30.73 15.04 2.33
N PRO A 305 -32.00 14.64 2.55
CA PRO A 305 -33.10 14.98 1.65
C PRO A 305 -33.63 16.40 1.90
N VAL A 306 -33.76 17.19 0.83
CA VAL A 306 -34.36 18.53 0.87
C VAL A 306 -35.49 18.61 -0.16
N GLY A 307 -36.68 19.03 0.29
CA GLY A 307 -37.86 19.19 -0.58
C GLY A 307 -38.62 17.89 -0.89
N LEU A 308 -38.02 16.73 -0.66
CA LEU A 308 -38.52 15.39 -1.03
C LEU A 308 -39.62 14.81 -0.12
N GLY A 309 -40.38 15.65 0.60
CA GLY A 309 -41.35 15.20 1.60
C GLY A 309 -42.59 14.51 1.01
N ASP A 310 -42.87 14.72 -0.26
CA ASP A 310 -44.00 14.14 -0.99
C ASP A 310 -43.62 12.87 -1.80
N GLY A 311 -42.35 12.47 -1.77
CA GLY A 311 -41.84 11.29 -2.45
C GLY A 311 -41.60 11.49 -3.95
N THR A 312 -41.63 12.72 -4.46
CA THR A 312 -41.32 13.06 -5.86
C THR A 312 -40.11 13.98 -5.95
N PHE A 313 -39.42 13.98 -7.09
CA PHE A 313 -38.38 14.97 -7.40
C PHE A 313 -39.00 16.16 -8.14
N ASP A 314 -39.39 17.18 -7.38
CA ASP A 314 -39.84 18.45 -7.90
C ASP A 314 -38.67 19.41 -8.18
N SER A 315 -38.97 20.57 -8.75
CA SER A 315 -37.97 21.60 -9.02
C SER A 315 -37.47 22.23 -7.74
N GLY A 316 -36.19 22.06 -7.43
CA GLY A 316 -35.54 22.57 -6.22
C GLY A 316 -35.28 21.51 -5.16
N ASP A 317 -35.75 20.29 -5.40
CA ASP A 317 -35.47 19.15 -4.53
C ASP A 317 -34.09 18.54 -4.81
N GLY A 318 -33.50 17.94 -3.79
CA GLY A 318 -32.20 17.31 -3.93
C GLY A 318 -31.83 16.40 -2.76
N LEU A 319 -30.95 15.45 -3.05
CA LEU A 319 -30.24 14.65 -2.05
C LEU A 319 -28.82 15.21 -1.92
N TYR A 320 -28.50 15.77 -0.77
CA TYR A 320 -27.22 16.43 -0.49
C TYR A 320 -26.29 15.55 0.33
N PHE A 321 -24.99 15.61 0.08
CA PHE A 321 -23.99 14.88 0.85
C PHE A 321 -22.63 15.55 0.75
N TYR A 322 -21.74 15.27 1.69
CA TYR A 322 -20.35 15.68 1.57
C TYR A 322 -19.58 14.62 0.80
N ALA A 323 -19.04 15.00 -0.35
CA ALA A 323 -18.17 14.14 -1.13
C ALA A 323 -16.72 14.54 -0.89
N ARG A 324 -15.84 13.55 -0.69
CA ARG A 324 -14.38 13.72 -0.72
C ARG A 324 -13.83 13.41 -2.12
N GLY A 325 -12.93 14.27 -2.58
CA GLY A 325 -12.00 13.98 -3.67
C GLY A 325 -10.83 13.11 -3.19
N PRO A 326 -9.88 12.77 -4.07
CA PRO A 326 -8.84 11.77 -3.79
C PRO A 326 -7.78 12.26 -2.80
N SER A 327 -7.69 13.57 -2.57
CA SER A 327 -6.68 14.18 -1.71
C SER A 327 -7.32 15.22 -0.80
N GLY A 328 -6.77 15.36 0.39
CA GLY A 328 -7.30 16.26 1.40
C GLY A 328 -6.78 15.93 2.79
N TRP A 329 -7.19 16.74 3.77
CA TRP A 329 -6.79 16.53 5.16
C TRP A 329 -7.91 15.92 6.01
N PHE A 330 -7.50 15.30 7.11
CA PHE A 330 -8.34 14.57 8.04
C PHE A 330 -7.68 14.53 9.43
N LEU A 331 -8.40 14.01 10.43
CA LEU A 331 -7.84 13.70 11.74
C LEU A 331 -7.43 12.23 11.77
N ASP A 332 -6.17 11.94 12.09
CA ASP A 332 -5.73 10.55 12.29
C ASP A 332 -6.29 9.95 13.59
N ASP A 333 -5.90 8.71 13.91
CA ASP A 333 -6.41 7.97 15.07
C ASP A 333 -6.05 8.65 16.41
N ASP A 334 -5.03 9.51 16.42
CA ASP A 334 -4.63 10.31 17.58
C ASP A 334 -5.35 11.68 17.63
N GLY A 335 -6.16 11.99 16.63
CA GLY A 335 -6.88 13.26 16.51
C GLY A 335 -6.05 14.39 15.90
N GLU A 336 -4.92 14.07 15.25
CA GLU A 336 -4.00 15.07 14.69
C GLU A 336 -4.34 15.36 13.21
N PRO A 337 -4.37 16.65 12.81
CA PRO A 337 -4.57 17.02 11.40
C PRO A 337 -3.44 16.53 10.49
N THR A 338 -3.78 15.63 9.58
CA THR A 338 -2.87 15.03 8.60
C THR A 338 -3.42 15.16 7.18
N HIS A 339 -2.54 15.24 6.18
CA HIS A 339 -2.90 15.26 4.77
C HIS A 339 -2.66 13.90 4.11
N HIS A 340 -3.57 13.48 3.23
CA HIS A 340 -3.39 12.34 2.34
C HIS A 340 -3.52 12.78 0.89
N HIS A 341 -2.69 12.21 0.03
CA HIS A 341 -2.69 12.42 -1.40
C HIS A 341 -2.67 11.07 -2.12
N HIS A 342 -3.63 10.85 -3.02
CA HIS A 342 -3.75 9.58 -3.74
C HIS A 342 -2.80 9.52 -4.94
N ARG A 343 -1.94 8.50 -5.00
CA ARG A 343 -0.90 8.36 -6.03
C ARG A 343 -1.39 7.83 -7.37
N PHE A 344 -2.59 7.26 -7.42
CA PHE A 344 -3.10 6.50 -8.57
C PHE A 344 -4.28 7.16 -9.29
N VAL A 345 -4.94 8.14 -8.69
CA VAL A 345 -6.10 8.82 -9.31
C VAL A 345 -6.12 10.32 -9.07
N THR A 346 -6.83 11.02 -9.94
CA THR A 346 -7.10 12.47 -9.87
C THR A 346 -8.54 12.79 -9.48
N GLU A 347 -9.40 11.78 -9.41
CA GLU A 347 -10.79 11.88 -8.97
C GLU A 347 -11.13 10.65 -8.11
N ASN A 348 -11.85 10.87 -7.00
CA ASN A 348 -12.50 9.78 -6.28
C ASN A 348 -13.77 9.35 -7.02
N ARG A 349 -14.11 8.07 -7.01
CA ARG A 349 -15.23 7.53 -7.78
C ARG A 349 -16.36 7.01 -6.89
N TYR A 350 -17.51 7.65 -7.02
CA TYR A 350 -18.73 7.24 -6.32
C TYR A 350 -19.58 6.34 -7.21
N TRP A 351 -20.29 5.42 -6.58
CA TRP A 351 -21.19 4.48 -7.23
C TRP A 351 -22.64 4.79 -6.89
N VAL A 352 -23.52 4.73 -7.88
CA VAL A 352 -24.95 5.05 -7.74
C VAL A 352 -25.77 3.86 -8.18
N ALA A 353 -26.73 3.49 -7.34
CA ALA A 353 -27.79 2.55 -7.67
C ALA A 353 -29.15 3.23 -7.49
N ILE A 354 -30.08 2.94 -8.40
CA ILE A 354 -31.48 3.34 -8.30
C ILE A 354 -32.34 2.08 -8.27
N GLY A 355 -33.03 1.85 -7.15
CA GLY A 355 -33.82 0.63 -6.93
C GLY A 355 -32.96 -0.51 -6.38
N GLY A 356 -33.19 -1.74 -6.86
CA GLY A 356 -32.49 -2.94 -6.41
C GLY A 356 -33.13 -3.67 -5.23
N SER A 357 -32.59 -4.83 -4.90
CA SER A 357 -33.04 -5.73 -3.83
C SER A 357 -32.18 -5.62 -2.58
N PHE A 358 -31.91 -4.39 -2.14
CA PHE A 358 -31.15 -4.10 -0.92
C PHE A 358 -31.92 -4.54 0.33
N SER A 359 -31.22 -5.13 1.31
CA SER A 359 -31.84 -5.65 2.54
C SER A 359 -32.23 -4.58 3.56
N THR A 360 -31.63 -3.39 3.47
CA THR A 360 -31.86 -2.24 4.34
C THR A 360 -32.59 -1.13 3.59
N ALA A 361 -33.15 -0.14 4.29
CA ALA A 361 -33.58 1.11 3.66
C ALA A 361 -32.37 1.96 3.25
N ALA A 362 -32.55 2.89 2.31
CA ALA A 362 -31.48 3.80 1.90
C ALA A 362 -31.10 4.74 3.05
N ARG A 363 -29.80 4.94 3.29
CA ARG A 363 -29.30 5.75 4.40
C ARG A 363 -29.60 7.22 4.15
N ARG A 364 -30.17 7.88 5.16
CA ARG A 364 -30.51 9.30 5.12
C ARG A 364 -29.96 10.01 6.36
N LEU A 365 -29.43 11.21 6.15
CA LEU A 365 -29.01 12.10 7.22
C LEU A 365 -30.23 12.79 7.83
N VAL A 366 -30.25 12.87 9.14
CA VAL A 366 -31.22 13.63 9.93
C VAL A 366 -30.43 14.50 10.90
N PRO A 367 -30.73 15.81 11.03
CA PRO A 367 -30.06 16.66 12.00
C PRO A 367 -30.17 16.10 13.42
N GLU A 368 -29.03 15.84 14.04
CA GLU A 368 -28.91 15.42 15.43
C GLU A 368 -29.06 16.65 16.34
N ASN A 369 -30.02 16.58 17.26
CA ASN A 369 -30.20 17.59 18.30
C ASN A 369 -29.42 17.15 19.54
N SER A 370 -28.42 17.94 19.93
CA SER A 370 -27.69 17.73 21.18
C SER A 370 -27.64 19.04 21.98
N SER A 371 -27.13 18.98 23.22
CA SER A 371 -26.94 20.18 24.04
C SER A 371 -25.65 20.04 24.85
N VAL A 372 -24.76 21.02 24.75
CA VAL A 372 -23.50 21.06 25.49
C VAL A 372 -23.50 22.33 26.36
N PRO A 373 -23.38 22.22 27.70
CA PRO A 373 -23.31 23.38 28.59
C PRO A 373 -21.93 24.06 28.49
N GLY A 374 -21.90 25.39 28.52
CA GLY A 374 -20.67 26.18 28.52
C GLY A 374 -20.69 27.36 27.55
N ASP A 375 -19.60 28.12 27.55
CA ASP A 375 -19.39 29.18 26.56
C ASP A 375 -19.10 28.58 25.19
N ALA A 376 -19.55 29.27 24.14
CA ALA A 376 -19.36 28.80 22.78
C ALA A 376 -17.90 28.99 22.33
N VAL A 377 -17.34 27.95 21.72
CA VAL A 377 -16.03 27.97 21.06
C VAL A 377 -16.15 28.70 19.73
N THR A 378 -15.25 29.66 19.48
CA THR A 378 -15.26 30.52 18.28
C THR A 378 -14.07 30.28 17.36
N THR A 379 -13.21 29.29 17.68
CA THR A 379 -12.05 28.93 16.86
C THR A 379 -11.99 27.42 16.61
N GLY A 380 -11.24 27.02 15.60
CA GLY A 380 -10.95 25.62 15.29
C GLY A 380 -9.69 25.50 14.46
N THR A 381 -9.10 24.31 14.42
CA THR A 381 -7.83 24.08 13.73
C THR A 381 -8.05 23.82 12.25
N PHE A 382 -7.17 24.35 11.40
CA PHE A 382 -7.24 24.19 9.96
C PHE A 382 -5.86 23.84 9.39
N LEU A 383 -5.84 22.83 8.52
CA LEU A 383 -4.67 22.49 7.71
C LEU A 383 -4.87 23.01 6.28
N HIS A 384 -4.01 23.94 5.87
CA HIS A 384 -3.87 24.34 4.47
C HIS A 384 -2.70 23.58 3.86
N HIS A 385 -2.97 22.65 2.95
CA HIS A 385 -1.96 21.92 2.18
C HIS A 385 -1.98 22.37 0.73
N VAL A 386 -0.80 22.51 0.12
CA VAL A 386 -0.64 22.81 -1.31
C VAL A 386 0.44 21.94 -1.90
N GLU A 387 0.03 21.17 -2.90
CA GLU A 387 0.83 20.24 -3.69
C GLU A 387 0.35 20.32 -5.13
N ASN A 388 1.27 20.17 -6.07
CA ASN A 388 0.96 20.17 -7.49
C ASN A 388 1.94 19.24 -8.20
N ASP A 389 1.47 18.10 -8.65
CA ASP A 389 2.34 17.13 -9.31
C ASP A 389 2.55 17.53 -10.76
N ALA A 390 3.79 17.88 -11.09
CA ALA A 390 4.13 18.33 -12.44
C ALA A 390 5.39 17.67 -13.00
N ILE A 391 6.34 17.28 -12.14
CA ILE A 391 7.63 16.73 -12.55
C ILE A 391 7.80 15.36 -11.90
N PHE A 392 7.83 14.30 -12.71
CA PHE A 392 8.15 12.95 -12.24
C PHE A 392 9.56 12.90 -11.64
N ALA A 393 9.70 12.17 -10.53
CA ALA A 393 10.95 11.99 -9.82
C ALA A 393 11.39 10.52 -9.85
N LYS A 394 12.62 10.29 -10.34
CA LYS A 394 13.27 8.99 -10.21
C LYS A 394 13.75 8.82 -8.77
N THR A 395 12.95 8.15 -7.95
CA THR A 395 13.25 7.91 -6.51
C THR A 395 13.65 6.45 -6.22
N GLY A 396 14.18 5.74 -7.23
CA GLY A 396 14.44 4.31 -7.15
C GLY A 396 13.15 3.52 -7.38
N ASN A 397 12.62 2.89 -6.33
CA ASN A 397 11.43 2.02 -6.40
C ASN A 397 10.10 2.72 -6.06
N ASP A 398 10.12 4.02 -5.73
CA ASP A 398 8.91 4.77 -5.37
C ASP A 398 8.46 5.71 -6.50
N ILE A 399 7.14 5.94 -6.56
CA ILE A 399 6.50 6.78 -7.56
C ILE A 399 6.23 8.14 -6.91
N GLN A 400 6.99 9.15 -7.30
CA GLN A 400 6.86 10.50 -6.74
C GLN A 400 6.89 11.56 -7.83
N TRP A 401 6.26 12.69 -7.52
CA TRP A 401 6.30 13.89 -8.32
C TRP A 401 6.70 15.07 -7.43
N GLY A 402 7.13 16.15 -8.04
CA GLY A 402 7.21 17.44 -7.37
C GLY A 402 6.63 18.56 -8.23
N MET A 403 6.44 19.71 -7.61
CA MET A 403 5.88 20.91 -8.25
C MET A 403 6.86 21.56 -9.20
N GLU A 404 8.08 21.76 -8.74
CA GLU A 404 9.07 22.53 -9.49
C GLU A 404 10.50 22.28 -9.01
N ARG A 405 11.45 22.48 -9.91
CA ARG A 405 12.87 22.57 -9.56
C ARG A 405 13.20 24.02 -9.19
N THR A 406 13.68 24.25 -7.97
CA THR A 406 14.03 25.60 -7.53
C THR A 406 15.17 25.63 -6.53
N SER A 407 15.92 26.74 -6.52
CA SER A 407 16.94 27.05 -5.50
C SER A 407 16.45 28.05 -4.44
N SER A 408 15.22 28.57 -4.57
CA SER A 408 14.55 29.36 -3.55
C SER A 408 13.03 29.35 -3.73
N LYS A 409 12.26 29.42 -2.65
CA LYS A 409 10.79 29.44 -2.69
C LYS A 409 10.26 30.65 -1.93
N ASN A 410 9.43 31.44 -2.58
CA ASN A 410 8.66 32.52 -1.98
C ASN A 410 7.17 32.18 -2.09
N ILE A 411 6.50 32.00 -0.95
CA ILE A 411 5.08 31.65 -0.87
C ILE A 411 4.32 32.85 -0.34
N THR A 412 3.23 33.22 -1.01
CA THR A 412 2.27 34.21 -0.52
C THR A 412 1.01 33.47 -0.08
N TYR A 413 0.62 33.66 1.17
CA TYR A 413 -0.54 32.99 1.76
C TYR A 413 -1.53 34.03 2.33
N ILE A 414 -2.82 33.89 2.03
CA ILE A 414 -3.86 34.86 2.45
C ILE A 414 -5.01 34.15 3.15
N ASP A 415 -5.17 34.41 4.45
CA ASP A 415 -6.35 34.03 5.23
C ASP A 415 -6.63 35.09 6.32
N SER A 416 -7.80 35.72 6.23
CA SER A 416 -8.23 36.74 7.19
C SER A 416 -8.71 36.15 8.52
N ARG A 417 -8.93 34.83 8.58
CA ARG A 417 -9.53 34.14 9.72
C ARG A 417 -8.50 33.65 10.73
N ILE A 418 -7.20 33.75 10.44
CA ILE A 418 -6.13 33.28 11.34
C ILE A 418 -6.30 33.87 12.74
N ASP A 419 -6.35 33.02 13.76
CA ASP A 419 -6.27 33.43 15.16
C ASP A 419 -4.80 33.71 15.53
N THR A 420 -4.42 34.98 15.42
CA THR A 420 -3.05 35.43 15.69
C THR A 420 -2.68 35.40 17.18
N SER A 421 -3.61 35.05 18.08
CA SER A 421 -3.30 34.89 19.51
C SER A 421 -2.62 33.55 19.83
N LYS A 422 -2.65 32.61 18.88
CA LYS A 422 -2.07 31.26 19.00
C LYS A 422 -0.86 31.10 18.07
N SER A 423 -0.04 30.07 18.33
CA SER A 423 1.05 29.72 17.43
C SER A 423 0.52 29.04 16.16
N ALA A 424 1.32 29.12 15.09
CA ALA A 424 1.02 28.51 13.80
C ALA A 424 2.24 27.75 13.30
N PHE A 425 2.01 26.68 12.55
CA PHE A 425 3.07 25.85 11.99
C PHE A 425 3.15 26.01 10.48
N PHE A 426 4.37 26.05 9.96
CA PHE A 426 4.64 25.92 8.53
C PHE A 426 5.56 24.71 8.30
N ALA A 427 5.23 23.91 7.30
CA ALA A 427 6.05 22.78 6.89
C ALA A 427 6.16 22.70 5.36
N TYR A 428 7.24 22.11 4.88
CA TYR A 428 7.40 21.76 3.47
C TYR A 428 8.23 20.48 3.30
N ARG A 429 8.10 19.89 2.13
CA ARG A 429 8.87 18.72 1.70
C ARG A 429 9.59 19.00 0.38
N ASN A 430 10.77 18.41 0.24
CA ASN A 430 11.47 18.23 -1.03
C ASN A 430 11.45 16.75 -1.41
N VAL A 431 11.46 16.43 -2.71
CA VAL A 431 11.46 15.04 -3.20
C VAL A 431 12.89 14.47 -3.14
N PRO A 432 13.10 13.25 -2.59
CA PRO A 432 14.40 12.58 -2.54
C PRO A 432 14.76 11.94 -3.89
N VAL A 433 15.22 12.76 -4.84
CA VAL A 433 15.64 12.29 -6.18
C VAL A 433 16.96 11.53 -6.09
N ASP A 434 17.03 10.35 -6.72
CA ASP A 434 18.22 9.50 -6.72
C ASP A 434 19.43 10.22 -7.35
N GLY A 435 20.58 10.16 -6.66
CA GLY A 435 21.81 10.84 -7.06
C GLY A 435 21.85 12.36 -6.87
N GLU A 436 20.84 12.98 -6.24
CA GLU A 436 20.77 14.44 -6.04
C GLU A 436 20.89 14.88 -4.57
N SER A 437 21.37 16.11 -4.34
CA SER A 437 21.39 16.74 -3.01
C SER A 437 20.03 17.36 -2.70
N VAL A 438 19.50 17.07 -1.52
CA VAL A 438 18.14 17.49 -1.10
C VAL A 438 18.21 18.30 0.19
N PRO A 439 18.86 19.48 0.20
CA PRO A 439 19.01 20.28 1.41
C PRO A 439 17.66 20.73 1.95
N VAL A 440 17.44 20.45 3.24
CA VAL A 440 16.38 21.09 4.02
C VAL A 440 16.92 22.36 4.67
N ARG A 441 16.17 23.45 4.59
CA ARG A 441 16.52 24.79 5.08
C ARG A 441 15.40 25.41 5.89
N VAL A 442 15.78 26.24 6.87
CA VAL A 442 14.83 26.96 7.72
C VAL A 442 14.05 27.96 6.88
N ALA A 443 12.72 27.89 6.96
CA ALA A 443 11.83 28.89 6.36
C ALA A 443 11.63 30.08 7.30
N THR A 444 11.46 31.28 6.76
CA THR A 444 11.04 32.46 7.53
C THR A 444 9.62 32.88 7.14
N VAL A 445 8.81 33.28 8.11
CA VAL A 445 7.43 33.77 7.90
C VAL A 445 7.40 35.24 8.27
N ASN A 446 7.01 36.11 7.32
CA ASN A 446 7.00 37.58 7.49
C ASN A 446 8.33 38.14 8.03
N GLY A 447 9.45 37.50 7.68
CA GLY A 447 10.79 37.86 8.16
C GLY A 447 11.18 37.29 9.53
N TYR A 448 10.27 36.60 10.23
CA TYR A 448 10.53 35.93 11.50
C TYR A 448 11.02 34.49 11.30
N SER A 449 12.04 34.11 12.06
CA SER A 449 12.45 32.72 12.21
C SER A 449 11.46 31.95 13.10
N PRO A 450 11.35 30.62 12.96
CA PRO A 450 10.53 29.81 13.86
C PRO A 450 11.07 29.86 15.29
N ALA A 451 10.17 29.80 16.27
CA ALA A 451 10.52 29.67 17.69
C ALA A 451 11.11 28.29 17.99
N TYR A 452 10.56 27.25 17.35
CA TYR A 452 11.05 25.88 17.41
C TYR A 452 10.91 25.25 16.02
N HIS A 453 11.83 24.36 15.64
CA HIS A 453 11.74 23.65 14.37
C HIS A 453 12.39 22.27 14.44
N THR A 454 11.93 21.39 13.55
CA THR A 454 12.50 20.07 13.30
C THR A 454 12.83 19.92 11.82
N THR A 455 13.88 19.15 11.52
CA THR A 455 14.26 18.79 10.16
C THR A 455 14.46 17.29 10.06
N SER A 456 13.93 16.68 9.00
CA SER A 456 14.28 15.33 8.55
C SER A 456 15.18 15.41 7.30
N SER A 457 15.48 14.28 6.68
CA SER A 457 16.25 14.21 5.43
C SER A 457 15.65 15.03 4.29
N TYR A 458 14.33 15.22 4.27
CA TYR A 458 13.62 15.87 3.17
C TYR A 458 12.44 16.76 3.60
N THR A 459 12.15 16.89 4.90
CA THR A 459 11.08 17.76 5.42
C THR A 459 11.57 18.76 6.46
N PHE A 460 10.95 19.94 6.46
CA PHE A 460 11.06 20.96 7.49
C PHE A 460 9.70 21.18 8.15
N ARG A 461 9.68 21.36 9.47
CA ARG A 461 8.51 21.86 10.21
C ARG A 461 8.96 22.91 11.22
N GLY A 462 8.34 24.08 11.20
CA GLY A 462 8.61 25.18 12.13
C GLY A 462 7.34 25.66 12.82
N GLU A 463 7.44 25.93 14.12
CA GLU A 463 6.44 26.63 14.92
C GLU A 463 6.77 28.13 14.97
N TYR A 464 5.78 28.98 14.71
CA TYR A 464 5.92 30.42 14.69
C TYR A 464 4.96 31.06 15.68
N ILE A 465 5.51 31.91 16.55
CA ILE A 465 4.77 32.67 17.56
C ILE A 465 4.75 34.13 17.14
N ASN A 466 3.58 34.76 17.08
CA ASN A 466 3.40 36.17 16.69
C ASN A 466 4.00 36.56 15.31
N ALA A 467 4.15 35.59 14.40
CA ALA A 467 4.69 35.85 13.05
C ALA A 467 3.60 36.06 12.00
N PHE A 468 2.47 35.35 12.12
CA PHE A 468 1.35 35.42 11.18
C PHE A 468 0.47 36.64 11.47
N THR A 469 -0.12 37.18 10.42
CA THR A 469 -1.08 38.29 10.47
C THR A 469 -2.40 37.84 9.84
N LYS A 470 -3.51 38.50 10.24
CA LYS A 470 -4.78 38.35 9.51
C LYS A 470 -4.62 38.92 8.10
N GLY A 471 -4.88 38.10 7.09
CA GLY A 471 -4.72 38.45 5.68
C GLY A 471 -3.42 37.91 5.11
N THR A 472 -2.62 38.78 4.50
CA THR A 472 -1.46 38.38 3.69
C THR A 472 -0.23 38.06 4.53
N ASN A 473 0.37 36.91 4.27
CA ASN A 473 1.59 36.41 4.87
C ASN A 473 2.57 35.97 3.77
N SER A 474 3.87 36.08 4.03
CA SER A 474 4.94 35.69 3.11
C SER A 474 5.89 34.69 3.77
N VAL A 475 6.16 33.57 3.10
CA VAL A 475 7.17 32.58 3.51
C VAL A 475 8.33 32.60 2.54
N ASN A 476 9.56 32.60 3.06
CA ASN A 476 10.77 32.59 2.26
C ASN A 476 11.64 31.38 2.64
N ILE A 477 12.10 30.64 1.64
CA ILE A 477 13.00 29.50 1.76
C ILE A 477 14.15 29.71 0.78
N ASN A 478 15.40 29.62 1.25
CA ASN A 478 16.58 29.79 0.43
C ASN A 478 17.45 28.52 0.50
N PHE A 479 17.56 27.79 -0.60
CA PHE A 479 18.35 26.55 -0.71
C PHE A 479 19.83 26.81 -1.03
N GLN A 480 20.29 28.07 -0.89
CA GLN A 480 21.70 28.46 -1.01
C GLN A 480 22.34 28.08 -2.35
N GLY A 481 21.57 28.16 -3.44
CA GLY A 481 22.02 27.85 -4.79
C GLY A 481 21.92 26.38 -5.20
N VAL A 482 21.53 25.49 -4.28
CA VAL A 482 21.22 24.08 -4.62
C VAL A 482 19.81 24.01 -5.18
N SER A 483 19.64 23.42 -6.36
CA SER A 483 18.32 23.18 -6.95
C SER A 483 17.70 21.93 -6.33
N VAL A 484 16.53 22.06 -5.72
CA VAL A 484 15.75 20.94 -5.17
C VAL A 484 14.48 20.74 -5.98
N LEU A 485 13.96 19.52 -5.99
CA LEU A 485 12.59 19.25 -6.43
C LEU A 485 11.64 19.51 -5.26
N PHE A 486 10.93 20.63 -5.30
CA PHE A 486 10.01 21.05 -4.24
C PHE A 486 8.68 20.32 -4.39
N ASP A 487 8.18 19.72 -3.32
CA ASP A 487 7.05 18.79 -3.36
C ASP A 487 5.73 19.42 -2.90
N PHE A 488 5.65 19.82 -1.63
CA PHE A 488 4.48 20.48 -1.09
C PHE A 488 4.86 21.44 0.03
N TYR A 489 3.92 22.31 0.39
CA TYR A 489 3.96 23.06 1.64
C TYR A 489 2.62 23.03 2.34
N GLN A 490 2.64 23.21 3.66
CA GLN A 490 1.43 23.25 4.46
C GLN A 490 1.53 24.23 5.63
N PHE A 491 0.37 24.76 6.03
CA PHE A 491 0.17 25.59 7.21
C PHE A 491 -0.85 24.92 8.13
N LEU A 492 -0.50 24.76 9.40
CA LEU A 492 -1.42 24.26 10.44
C LEU A 492 -1.59 25.36 11.49
N TYR A 493 -2.81 25.85 11.68
CA TYR A 493 -3.10 27.00 12.55
C TYR A 493 -4.58 27.03 12.92
N ASP A 494 -4.92 27.82 13.94
CA ASP A 494 -6.30 28.04 14.33
C ASP A 494 -6.94 29.18 13.54
N ILE A 495 -8.21 28.99 13.18
CA ILE A 495 -9.06 29.97 12.50
C ILE A 495 -10.24 30.37 13.38
N GLU A 496 -10.67 31.62 13.24
CA GLU A 496 -12.01 32.06 13.59
C GLU A 496 -13.04 31.32 12.71
N LEU A 497 -14.14 30.89 13.32
CA LEU A 497 -15.18 30.08 12.66
C LEU A 497 -16.06 30.92 11.71
N GLU A 498 -15.42 31.43 10.67
CA GLU A 498 -16.03 32.22 9.60
C GLU A 498 -15.90 31.51 8.24
N PRO A 499 -16.94 31.51 7.41
CA PRO A 499 -16.88 30.87 6.10
C PRO A 499 -15.97 31.64 5.14
N LYS A 500 -15.20 30.90 4.35
CA LYS A 500 -14.51 31.40 3.16
C LYS A 500 -15.21 30.83 1.94
N SER A 501 -15.74 31.71 1.08
CA SER A 501 -16.55 31.30 -0.08
C SER A 501 -17.77 30.43 0.30
N ASN A 502 -18.47 30.81 1.38
CA ASN A 502 -19.64 30.09 1.93
C ASN A 502 -19.34 28.66 2.44
N ILE A 503 -18.07 28.31 2.66
CA ILE A 503 -17.64 27.03 3.19
C ILE A 503 -16.74 27.25 4.39
N LEU A 504 -16.91 26.44 5.42
CA LEU A 504 -16.04 26.39 6.60
C LEU A 504 -15.72 24.92 6.87
N ILE A 505 -14.43 24.60 6.92
CA ILE A 505 -13.93 23.27 7.31
C ILE A 505 -12.94 23.50 8.44
N PHE A 506 -13.03 22.73 9.51
CA PHE A 506 -12.13 22.82 10.66
C PHE A 506 -12.16 21.55 11.50
N ALA A 507 -11.10 21.35 12.28
CA ALA A 507 -11.03 20.38 13.35
C ALA A 507 -11.47 21.07 14.65
N GLY A 508 -12.40 20.43 15.35
CA GLY A 508 -12.96 20.90 16.60
C GLY A 508 -12.05 20.65 17.79
N SER A 509 -12.59 20.93 18.99
CA SER A 509 -11.95 20.63 20.26
C SER A 509 -11.76 19.12 20.46
N ASP A 510 -10.81 18.80 21.33
CA ASP A 510 -10.56 17.48 21.90
C ASP A 510 -11.70 16.91 22.77
N THR A 511 -12.67 17.74 23.11
CA THR A 511 -13.77 17.45 24.04
C THR A 511 -15.09 17.98 23.48
N SER A 512 -16.20 17.68 24.16
CA SER A 512 -17.52 18.21 23.81
C SER A 512 -17.51 19.73 23.78
N ALA A 513 -18.10 20.34 22.75
CA ALA A 513 -18.11 21.79 22.61
C ALA A 513 -19.40 22.29 21.93
N ASN A 514 -19.74 23.54 22.21
CA ASN A 514 -20.74 24.29 21.45
C ASN A 514 -20.00 25.27 20.54
N TYR A 515 -20.08 25.09 19.22
CA TYR A 515 -19.36 25.93 18.27
C TYR A 515 -20.22 27.10 17.83
N ARG A 516 -19.67 28.32 17.85
CA ARG A 516 -20.31 29.52 17.34
C ARG A 516 -19.61 30.00 16.08
N MET A 517 -20.34 29.99 14.98
CA MET A 517 -19.89 30.45 13.68
C MET A 517 -20.53 31.80 13.33
N THR A 518 -19.76 32.68 12.69
CA THR A 518 -20.18 34.03 12.29
C THR A 518 -19.96 34.27 10.80
N GLY A 519 -20.50 35.36 10.25
CA GLY A 519 -20.26 35.76 8.87
C GLY A 519 -21.08 35.02 7.81
N TRP A 520 -22.12 34.28 8.20
CA TRP A 520 -22.97 33.53 7.27
C TRP A 520 -24.06 34.39 6.61
N SER A 521 -24.31 34.19 5.32
CA SER A 521 -25.39 34.87 4.59
C SER A 521 -26.75 34.18 4.72
N ALA A 522 -26.78 32.89 5.03
CA ALA A 522 -27.96 32.06 5.26
C ALA A 522 -27.66 30.96 6.28
N LYS A 523 -28.65 30.16 6.71
CA LYS A 523 -28.44 29.03 7.63
C LYS A 523 -27.58 27.96 6.94
N PRO A 524 -26.38 27.62 7.46
CA PRO A 524 -25.58 26.55 6.91
C PRO A 524 -26.12 25.17 7.32
N VAL A 525 -25.79 24.16 6.53
CA VAL A 525 -25.77 22.76 6.98
C VAL A 525 -24.42 22.47 7.62
N VAL A 526 -24.41 21.62 8.65
CA VAL A 526 -23.19 21.18 9.34
C VAL A 526 -23.13 19.66 9.32
N PHE A 527 -22.01 19.14 8.85
CA PHE A 527 -21.69 17.72 8.84
C PHE A 527 -20.44 17.45 9.69
N ASP A 528 -20.51 16.41 10.50
CA ASP A 528 -19.32 15.74 11.01
C ASP A 528 -18.78 14.87 9.86
N ILE A 529 -17.60 15.24 9.38
CA ILE A 529 -16.92 14.59 8.25
C ILE A 529 -15.72 13.78 8.72
N THR A 530 -15.61 13.48 10.02
CA THR A 530 -14.48 12.71 10.58
C THR A 530 -14.35 11.35 9.88
N ASP A 531 -15.47 10.66 9.70
CA ASP A 531 -15.61 9.47 8.88
C ASP A 531 -16.49 9.78 7.67
N GLN A 532 -16.08 9.35 6.48
CA GLN A 532 -16.81 9.61 5.25
C GLN A 532 -17.97 8.64 5.02
N THR A 533 -17.85 7.40 5.46
CA THR A 533 -18.94 6.42 5.28
C THR A 533 -19.90 6.47 6.47
N ASP A 534 -19.52 7.12 7.58
CA ASP A 534 -20.38 7.41 8.74
C ASP A 534 -20.54 8.91 9.03
N LEU A 535 -20.95 9.67 8.01
CA LEU A 535 -21.29 11.09 8.15
C LEU A 535 -22.44 11.29 9.14
N ARG A 536 -22.32 12.29 10.01
CA ARG A 536 -23.42 12.78 10.86
C ARG A 536 -23.81 14.19 10.43
N MET A 537 -25.07 14.54 10.63
CA MET A 537 -25.57 15.90 10.43
C MET A 537 -25.94 16.49 11.78
N LEU A 538 -25.45 17.69 12.07
CA LEU A 538 -25.72 18.37 13.34
C LEU A 538 -26.77 19.45 13.12
N ASP A 539 -27.73 19.58 14.05
CA ASP A 539 -28.66 20.69 13.99
C ASP A 539 -27.97 22.02 14.32
N VAL A 540 -28.44 23.06 13.65
CA VAL A 540 -27.86 24.39 13.69
C VAL A 540 -28.94 25.38 14.13
N GLU A 541 -28.68 26.07 15.23
CA GLU A 541 -29.54 27.12 15.74
C GLU A 541 -28.94 28.51 15.48
N GLY A 542 -29.77 29.55 15.50
CA GLY A 542 -29.32 30.93 15.32
C GLY A 542 -29.99 31.65 14.15
N SER A 543 -29.59 32.91 13.97
CA SER A 543 -30.13 33.80 12.94
C SER A 543 -29.18 34.98 12.71
N SER A 544 -29.48 35.82 11.71
CA SER A 544 -28.73 37.05 11.43
C SER A 544 -27.22 36.83 11.21
N GLY A 545 -26.87 35.74 10.54
CA GLY A 545 -25.49 35.39 10.18
C GLY A 545 -24.61 34.86 11.31
N THR A 546 -25.18 34.63 12.50
CA THR A 546 -24.55 33.89 13.60
C THR A 546 -25.32 32.61 13.83
N TYR A 547 -24.60 31.49 13.82
CA TYR A 547 -25.16 30.17 14.00
C TYR A 547 -24.34 29.35 14.99
N THR A 548 -24.99 28.48 15.74
CA THR A 548 -24.37 27.61 16.74
C THR A 548 -24.78 26.16 16.54
N PHE A 549 -23.85 25.24 16.78
CA PHE A 549 -24.15 23.82 16.86
C PHE A 549 -23.37 23.17 18.01
N PRO A 550 -24.02 22.35 18.84
CA PRO A 550 -23.35 21.54 19.85
C PRO A 550 -22.94 20.17 19.32
N ASP A 551 -21.78 19.66 19.76
CA ASP A 551 -21.44 18.24 19.66
C ASP A 551 -20.86 17.73 20.99
N THR A 552 -21.35 16.58 21.42
CA THR A 552 -20.88 15.87 22.61
C THR A 552 -19.57 15.09 22.37
N ALA A 553 -19.18 14.92 21.10
CA ALA A 553 -17.93 14.25 20.73
C ALA A 553 -16.75 15.24 20.60
N GLY A 554 -15.56 14.81 20.99
CA GLY A 554 -14.30 15.51 20.72
C GLY A 554 -13.53 14.90 19.55
N ASN A 555 -12.41 15.53 19.14
CA ASN A 555 -11.55 15.09 18.04
C ASN A 555 -12.33 14.85 16.74
N ARG A 556 -13.17 15.82 16.37
CA ARG A 556 -14.00 15.76 15.16
C ARG A 556 -13.60 16.78 14.13
N MET A 557 -13.80 16.44 12.86
CA MET A 557 -13.65 17.35 11.73
C MET A 557 -15.04 17.71 11.20
N TYR A 558 -15.30 19.01 11.04
CA TYR A 558 -16.59 19.52 10.61
C TYR A 558 -16.51 20.20 9.25
N PHE A 559 -17.54 20.00 8.44
CA PHE A 559 -17.86 20.81 7.28
C PHE A 559 -19.13 21.61 7.57
N ALA A 560 -19.09 22.91 7.34
CA ALA A 560 -20.26 23.76 7.29
C ALA A 560 -20.35 24.45 5.92
N GLY A 561 -21.54 24.51 5.33
CA GLY A 561 -21.73 25.11 4.02
C GLY A 561 -23.19 25.48 3.73
N LEU A 562 -23.41 26.28 2.68
CA LEU A 562 -24.77 26.59 2.22
C LEU A 562 -25.25 25.54 1.20
N LEU A 563 -26.53 25.19 1.21
CA LEU A 563 -27.09 24.33 0.15
C LEU A 563 -26.90 24.92 -1.26
N SER A 564 -26.88 26.25 -1.37
CA SER A 564 -26.61 26.96 -2.63
C SER A 564 -25.15 26.87 -3.10
N SER A 565 -24.22 26.42 -2.26
CA SER A 565 -22.83 26.13 -2.67
C SER A 565 -22.62 24.66 -3.04
N ALA A 566 -23.68 23.84 -3.05
CA ALA A 566 -23.60 22.46 -3.48
C ALA A 566 -23.21 22.37 -4.96
N GLN A 567 -22.28 21.46 -5.25
CA GLN A 567 -21.80 21.18 -6.59
C GLN A 567 -22.64 20.06 -7.22
N THR A 568 -22.81 20.12 -8.53
CA THR A 568 -23.36 18.99 -9.28
C THR A 568 -22.22 18.00 -9.56
N PRO A 569 -22.41 16.69 -9.33
CA PRO A 569 -21.38 15.72 -9.64
C PRO A 569 -21.04 15.68 -11.15
N GLY A 570 -19.90 15.06 -11.47
CA GLY A 570 -19.53 14.80 -12.86
C GLY A 570 -20.58 13.99 -13.62
N LEU A 571 -20.45 13.94 -14.95
CA LEU A 571 -21.39 13.17 -15.77
C LEU A 571 -21.37 11.69 -15.36
N PRO A 572 -22.55 11.09 -15.10
CA PRO A 572 -22.60 9.70 -14.69
C PRO A 572 -22.29 8.77 -15.88
N ALA A 573 -21.49 7.74 -15.62
CA ALA A 573 -21.19 6.68 -16.58
C ALA A 573 -21.88 5.38 -16.15
N LEU A 574 -22.56 4.71 -17.07
CA LEU A 574 -23.11 3.38 -16.81
C LEU A 574 -21.96 2.37 -16.72
N GLU A 575 -21.89 1.61 -15.63
CA GLU A 575 -20.89 0.56 -15.44
C GLU A 575 -21.50 -0.83 -15.64
N GLN A 576 -20.71 -1.72 -16.24
CA GLN A 576 -21.03 -3.15 -16.33
C GLN A 576 -20.13 -3.90 -15.35
N VAL A 577 -20.71 -4.37 -14.25
CA VAL A 577 -19.99 -5.14 -13.23
C VAL A 577 -20.14 -6.64 -13.52
N VAL A 578 -19.02 -7.36 -13.60
CA VAL A 578 -18.97 -8.78 -14.01
C VAL A 578 -19.18 -9.76 -12.85
N ALA A 579 -19.25 -9.26 -11.60
CA ALA A 579 -19.43 -10.06 -10.38
C ALA A 579 -18.37 -11.19 -10.25
N LEU A 580 -17.10 -10.79 -10.34
CA LEU A 580 -15.93 -11.64 -10.14
C LEU A 580 -15.94 -12.33 -8.76
N ARG A 581 -16.54 -11.73 -7.74
CA ARG A 581 -16.70 -12.29 -6.39
C ARG A 581 -17.69 -13.46 -6.34
N ASP A 582 -18.57 -13.57 -7.34
CA ASP A 582 -19.49 -14.71 -7.50
C ASP A 582 -18.90 -15.82 -8.38
N SER A 583 -17.73 -15.56 -8.97
CA SER A 583 -17.04 -16.49 -9.87
C SER A 583 -16.16 -17.48 -9.10
N ILE A 584 -16.11 -18.73 -9.59
CA ILE A 584 -15.19 -19.75 -9.09
C ILE A 584 -14.05 -19.91 -10.11
N PHE A 585 -12.82 -19.66 -9.67
CA PHE A 585 -11.62 -19.76 -10.50
C PHE A 585 -10.90 -21.10 -10.26
N ASP A 586 -11.44 -22.17 -10.84
CA ASP A 586 -10.82 -23.50 -10.81
C ASP A 586 -9.82 -23.65 -11.96
N CYS A 587 -8.61 -23.10 -11.78
CA CYS A 587 -7.56 -23.11 -12.78
C CYS A 587 -6.16 -23.15 -12.16
N ASP A 588 -5.19 -23.63 -12.93
CA ASP A 588 -3.77 -23.66 -12.53
C ASP A 588 -3.12 -22.28 -12.72
N MET A 589 -3.59 -21.51 -13.71
CA MET A 589 -3.11 -20.17 -14.04
C MET A 589 -4.26 -19.22 -14.31
N ILE A 590 -4.20 -18.03 -13.72
CA ILE A 590 -5.07 -16.91 -14.08
C ILE A 590 -4.30 -15.86 -14.88
N MET A 591 -4.89 -15.40 -15.97
CA MET A 591 -4.35 -14.28 -16.77
C MET A 591 -5.15 -13.01 -16.50
N LEU A 592 -4.45 -11.88 -16.36
CA LEU A 592 -5.05 -10.56 -16.31
C LEU A 592 -4.70 -9.83 -17.61
N VAL A 593 -5.74 -9.44 -18.36
CA VAL A 593 -5.62 -8.88 -19.70
C VAL A 593 -6.26 -7.49 -19.74
N PRO A 594 -5.59 -6.44 -20.21
CA PRO A 594 -6.23 -5.15 -20.45
C PRO A 594 -7.34 -5.26 -21.50
N SER A 595 -8.44 -4.57 -21.28
CA SER A 595 -9.54 -4.48 -22.24
C SER A 595 -9.08 -3.89 -23.58
N GLY A 596 -9.64 -4.39 -24.67
CA GLY A 596 -9.25 -4.04 -26.03
C GLY A 596 -8.09 -4.88 -26.58
N LEU A 597 -7.12 -5.30 -25.75
CA LEU A 597 -6.00 -6.12 -26.21
C LEU A 597 -6.43 -7.53 -26.64
N GLU A 598 -7.57 -8.02 -26.19
CA GLU A 598 -8.14 -9.27 -26.67
C GLU A 598 -8.43 -9.24 -28.17
N ASN A 599 -8.68 -8.07 -28.79
CA ASN A 599 -8.97 -8.00 -30.22
C ASN A 599 -7.70 -8.15 -31.07
N ASP A 600 -6.63 -7.45 -30.68
CA ASP A 600 -5.34 -7.49 -31.38
C ASP A 600 -4.56 -8.77 -31.11
N THR A 601 -4.75 -9.36 -29.93
CA THR A 601 -4.03 -10.55 -29.49
C THR A 601 -4.89 -11.82 -29.44
N ALA A 602 -6.20 -11.78 -29.71
CA ALA A 602 -7.15 -12.90 -29.57
C ALA A 602 -6.60 -14.21 -30.11
N GLN A 603 -6.08 -14.18 -31.35
CA GLN A 603 -5.60 -15.39 -31.99
C GLN A 603 -4.34 -15.94 -31.29
N SER A 604 -3.44 -15.07 -30.86
CA SER A 604 -2.22 -15.45 -30.13
C SER A 604 -2.53 -15.92 -28.72
N LEU A 605 -3.43 -15.23 -28.01
CA LEU A 605 -3.91 -15.58 -26.68
C LEU A 605 -4.61 -16.95 -26.71
N GLN A 606 -5.54 -17.18 -27.65
CA GLN A 606 -6.20 -18.48 -27.81
C GLN A 606 -5.22 -19.60 -28.18
N LYS A 607 -4.23 -19.33 -29.05
CA LYS A 607 -3.17 -20.30 -29.37
C LYS A 607 -2.34 -20.65 -28.12
N TYR A 608 -2.00 -19.65 -27.31
CA TYR A 608 -1.24 -19.85 -26.08
C TYR A 608 -2.05 -20.63 -25.04
N ILE A 609 -3.31 -20.27 -24.84
CA ILE A 609 -4.24 -21.02 -23.96
C ILE A 609 -4.34 -22.47 -24.42
N ALA A 610 -4.64 -22.72 -25.70
CA ALA A 610 -4.75 -24.07 -26.24
C ALA A 610 -3.45 -24.88 -26.11
N TYR A 611 -2.29 -24.23 -26.28
CA TYR A 611 -0.99 -24.86 -26.07
C TYR A 611 -0.80 -25.29 -24.61
N LYS A 612 -1.06 -24.40 -23.64
CA LYS A 612 -0.93 -24.70 -22.22
C LYS A 612 -1.94 -25.74 -21.74
N GLU A 613 -3.18 -25.67 -22.19
CA GLU A 613 -4.20 -26.68 -21.92
C GLU A 613 -3.80 -28.06 -22.50
N SER A 614 -3.12 -28.10 -23.65
CA SER A 614 -2.59 -29.35 -24.21
C SER A 614 -1.49 -29.98 -23.34
N LEU A 615 -0.83 -29.18 -22.50
CA LEU A 615 0.13 -29.62 -21.49
C LEU A 615 -0.54 -29.93 -20.13
N GLY A 616 -1.86 -29.78 -20.04
CA GLY A 616 -2.63 -30.05 -18.83
C GLY A 616 -2.68 -28.90 -17.83
N VAL A 617 -2.40 -27.65 -18.26
CA VAL A 617 -2.53 -26.45 -17.44
C VAL A 617 -3.89 -25.79 -17.72
N ALA A 618 -4.80 -25.83 -16.75
CA ALA A 618 -6.08 -25.15 -16.82
C ALA A 618 -5.89 -23.63 -16.68
N ILE A 619 -6.54 -22.86 -17.55
CA ILE A 619 -6.39 -21.41 -17.61
C ILE A 619 -7.76 -20.74 -17.49
N SER A 620 -7.83 -19.74 -16.61
CA SER A 620 -8.88 -18.71 -16.65
C SER A 620 -8.24 -17.36 -16.96
N TRP A 621 -9.03 -16.42 -17.46
CA TRP A 621 -8.59 -15.05 -17.67
C TRP A 621 -9.71 -14.06 -17.36
N VAL A 622 -9.33 -12.85 -16.95
CA VAL A 622 -10.24 -11.74 -16.66
C VAL A 622 -9.67 -10.44 -17.20
N PHE A 623 -10.52 -9.43 -17.38
CA PHE A 623 -10.04 -8.10 -17.72
C PHE A 623 -9.49 -7.38 -16.49
N VAL A 624 -8.40 -6.64 -16.65
CA VAL A 624 -7.82 -5.81 -15.58
C VAL A 624 -8.85 -4.79 -15.10
N GLU A 625 -9.60 -4.20 -16.01
CA GLU A 625 -10.61 -3.19 -15.72
C GLU A 625 -11.77 -3.75 -14.90
N ASP A 626 -12.16 -5.01 -15.09
CA ASP A 626 -13.18 -5.66 -14.26
C ASP A 626 -12.66 -5.89 -12.84
N VAL A 627 -11.39 -6.26 -12.71
CA VAL A 627 -10.71 -6.35 -11.41
C VAL A 627 -10.66 -4.98 -10.72
N LEU A 628 -10.30 -3.92 -11.44
CA LEU A 628 -10.27 -2.55 -10.91
C LEU A 628 -11.67 -2.05 -10.52
N ARG A 629 -12.73 -2.40 -11.26
CA ARG A 629 -14.10 -2.03 -10.90
C ARG A 629 -14.56 -2.68 -9.60
N GLU A 630 -14.27 -3.96 -9.39
CA GLU A 630 -14.85 -4.73 -8.28
C GLU A 630 -13.97 -4.81 -7.03
N PHE A 631 -12.65 -4.72 -7.20
CA PHE A 631 -11.68 -4.75 -6.09
C PHE A 631 -11.01 -3.39 -5.86
N GLY A 632 -11.06 -2.49 -6.85
CA GLY A 632 -10.60 -1.11 -6.72
C GLY A 632 -11.72 -0.08 -6.71
N PHE A 633 -12.98 -0.51 -6.82
CA PHE A 633 -14.15 0.38 -6.87
C PHE A 633 -14.02 1.45 -7.96
N GLY A 634 -13.36 1.10 -9.06
CA GLY A 634 -13.12 1.95 -10.23
C GLY A 634 -11.95 2.94 -10.07
N VAL A 635 -11.16 2.82 -9.01
CA VAL A 635 -9.86 3.48 -8.86
C VAL A 635 -8.77 2.60 -9.51
N ASN A 636 -7.81 3.23 -10.21
CA ASN A 636 -6.70 2.52 -10.86
C ASN A 636 -5.57 2.14 -9.88
N ASP A 637 -5.93 1.68 -8.68
CA ASP A 637 -4.98 1.26 -7.64
C ASP A 637 -4.52 -0.19 -7.90
N PRO A 638 -3.22 -0.46 -8.10
CA PRO A 638 -2.71 -1.82 -8.34
C PRO A 638 -2.96 -2.78 -7.17
N THR A 639 -3.26 -2.27 -5.97
CA THR A 639 -3.67 -3.04 -4.81
C THR A 639 -4.95 -3.85 -5.08
N ALA A 640 -5.82 -3.39 -5.98
CA ALA A 640 -7.00 -4.13 -6.41
C ALA A 640 -6.64 -5.47 -7.09
N ILE A 641 -5.56 -5.51 -7.87
CA ILE A 641 -5.05 -6.76 -8.48
C ILE A 641 -4.60 -7.72 -7.39
N ARG A 642 -3.85 -7.22 -6.39
CA ARG A 642 -3.43 -8.02 -5.23
C ARG A 642 -4.65 -8.56 -4.48
N ASP A 643 -5.66 -7.74 -4.24
CA ASP A 643 -6.87 -8.12 -3.52
C ASP A 643 -7.75 -9.11 -4.26
N PHE A 644 -7.82 -9.02 -5.58
CA PHE A 644 -8.44 -10.04 -6.43
C PHE A 644 -7.71 -11.39 -6.35
N LEU A 645 -6.39 -11.40 -6.47
CA LEU A 645 -5.60 -12.62 -6.34
C LEU A 645 -5.73 -13.23 -4.94
N ARG A 646 -5.76 -12.38 -3.92
CA ARG A 646 -6.03 -12.78 -2.53
C ARG A 646 -7.43 -13.34 -2.37
N PHE A 647 -8.44 -12.73 -2.98
CA PHE A 647 -9.82 -13.23 -3.00
C PHE A 647 -9.86 -14.66 -3.55
N ILE A 648 -9.25 -14.89 -4.73
CA ILE A 648 -9.15 -16.22 -5.35
C ILE A 648 -8.45 -17.20 -4.40
N TRP A 649 -7.33 -16.76 -3.81
CA TRP A 649 -6.58 -17.51 -2.81
C TRP A 649 -7.35 -17.74 -1.51
N LEU A 650 -8.48 -17.10 -1.24
CA LEU A 650 -9.30 -17.39 -0.04
C LEU A 650 -10.54 -18.23 -0.34
N THR A 651 -11.09 -18.13 -1.56
CA THR A 651 -12.38 -18.74 -1.93
C THR A 651 -12.27 -20.00 -2.76
N SER A 652 -11.27 -20.10 -3.63
CA SER A 652 -11.18 -21.21 -4.60
C SER A 652 -10.75 -22.49 -3.90
N PRO A 653 -11.43 -23.65 -4.06
CA PRO A 653 -11.00 -24.90 -3.44
C PRO A 653 -9.54 -25.25 -3.77
N GLU A 654 -9.17 -25.13 -5.05
CA GLU A 654 -7.81 -25.27 -5.57
C GLU A 654 -7.41 -23.95 -6.25
N PRO A 655 -6.63 -23.08 -5.58
CA PRO A 655 -6.30 -21.77 -6.10
C PRO A 655 -5.14 -21.82 -7.12
N PRO A 656 -5.11 -20.90 -8.11
CA PRO A 656 -4.08 -20.88 -9.14
C PRO A 656 -2.66 -20.79 -8.58
N VAL A 657 -1.74 -21.49 -9.23
CA VAL A 657 -0.30 -21.49 -8.95
C VAL A 657 0.40 -20.36 -9.68
N TYR A 658 -0.11 -19.98 -10.84
CA TYR A 658 0.50 -18.99 -11.70
C TYR A 658 -0.43 -17.81 -11.95
N VAL A 659 0.16 -16.63 -12.04
CA VAL A 659 -0.50 -15.41 -12.51
C VAL A 659 0.30 -14.90 -13.70
N MET A 660 -0.39 -14.57 -14.79
CA MET A 660 0.20 -13.91 -15.95
C MET A 660 -0.42 -12.53 -16.10
N LEU A 661 0.41 -11.50 -15.94
CA LEU A 661 0.05 -10.11 -16.23
C LEU A 661 0.42 -9.83 -17.68
N ILE A 662 -0.55 -9.40 -18.49
CA ILE A 662 -0.34 -9.04 -19.89
C ILE A 662 -0.43 -7.52 -20.01
N GLY A 663 0.58 -6.87 -20.59
CA GLY A 663 0.59 -5.42 -20.77
C GLY A 663 1.94 -4.80 -20.41
N ASP A 664 2.03 -3.49 -20.57
CA ASP A 664 3.19 -2.70 -20.17
C ASP A 664 2.99 -2.12 -18.76
N ALA A 665 4.07 -1.72 -18.10
CA ALA A 665 4.03 -1.00 -16.84
C ALA A 665 4.09 0.52 -17.07
N THR A 666 3.57 1.31 -16.12
CA THR A 666 3.72 2.76 -16.14
C THR A 666 4.23 3.25 -14.79
N TRP A 667 5.15 4.22 -14.82
CA TRP A 667 5.56 5.01 -13.64
C TRP A 667 4.66 6.22 -13.44
N ASP A 668 3.73 6.47 -14.36
CA ASP A 668 2.76 7.54 -14.29
C ASP A 668 1.32 6.98 -14.36
N PRO A 669 0.80 6.44 -13.24
CA PRO A 669 -0.54 5.88 -13.18
C PRO A 669 -1.66 6.93 -13.36
N ARG A 670 -1.35 8.22 -13.22
CA ARG A 670 -2.32 9.33 -13.33
C ARG A 670 -2.29 10.02 -14.69
N GLY A 671 -1.31 9.70 -15.54
CA GLY A 671 -1.15 10.32 -16.86
C GLY A 671 -0.87 11.81 -16.80
N ILE A 672 -0.06 12.23 -15.82
CA ILE A 672 0.32 13.62 -15.57
C ILE A 672 1.43 14.09 -16.51
N THR A 673 2.35 13.20 -16.91
CA THR A 673 3.65 13.51 -17.53
C THR A 673 3.84 12.96 -18.93
#